data_AF-K2S7L1-F1
#
_entry.id   AF-K2S7L1-F1
#
_cell.length_a   1.000
_cell.length_b   1.000
_cell.length_c   1.000
_cell.angle_alpha   90.00
_cell.angle_beta   90.00
_cell.angle_gamma   90.00
#
_symmetry.space_group_name_H-M   'P 1'
#
loop_
_entity.id
_entity.type
_entity.pdbx_description
1 polymer ?
#
loop_
_entity_poly.entity_id
_entity_poly.type
_entity_poly.pdbx_seq_one_letter_code
_entity_poly.pdbx_strand_id
1 'polypeptide(L)'
;MLEKLILYALLAIIPRIYASPARTNPYDTVYNLREHQTDSLVADLGYAIYKGYTNREKRISSWKGIRYAAAPIGKLRFQAPQVPSVERDRVYLADRGGFQCPQTSWIGTNPGEVGNEDCTFLNVFSPDGARDLPVFVFFHWGGYSRGNASFFQPEALMNANGNGFVSVIVQYRLGAFGWLASEDVAKKGALNVGFLDQRMTLQWVKRYIGIFGGDPAKVTIAGQSSGAGSVMHHAIAYDGQDAEYLWSNGIAASPFLPQVFHYTDKEVRDHYLAFVGRVGCTDEESTFDCLQNARTEDLINANNELAKSALWGTYTWKPVVSDDGLVPDRPSTALEGKLNGKRLIAGNITTRALFVEYLRRYFPRLTDDEVTDILQVYHTPNVPDDPEKTRYWTSGTSGFTAVNQSGLATGHKQVANNFYGEVTFFCPSYWLTEAYQRHGEAYQYQYSVIPSYHGTDNPVYDPALADPSDPIHPVLRAEMQRAWGGFIMSNKPADWPRRTVGQPVMINLNTTGGTVVDTKIDEMTVKKLEGPGVAAESTEVNADTWEEMGDQYDWLKENAPEWGKKAPINKIDTHHHFVVSEFAKAVEDAGGDPSGWPMPQWTQPASEMVMNRLGVQTAILSTTAPGACILKGQASFDLARRLNEHAAEIRNQQPSKFGFFANLPSLLDTEATLAEIRYALDTLHADGVTLFTRYGDGNAYLGHPALEPVWAELNRRKCVAFVHPTHPADTAKVNPRLPQPMVDYPHETARAAMDMITMGTRAKFPDCKVILSHAGGTLPWLFGRVATPLKKAAEFPSKSGGINVPSYGEMLDAVRSFHYDLALSTSPEVLKLLLELVPHDHILYGSDFPYAMPRAYPAFLEELETFEMDSELRDMINYGNALKLIPRLAKDHRQELALSKY
;
A
#
# COMPACT_ATOMS: atom_id res chain seq x y z
N MET A 1 -4.33 26.51 -32.49
CA MET A 1 -4.26 26.26 -31.02
C MET A 1 -5.11 25.04 -30.66
N LEU A 2 -6.39 25.01 -31.02
CA LEU A 2 -7.31 23.86 -30.85
C LEU A 2 -6.71 22.51 -31.28
N GLU A 3 -6.03 22.45 -32.44
CA GLU A 3 -5.35 21.23 -32.93
C GLU A 3 -4.29 20.67 -31.96
N LYS A 4 -3.63 21.53 -31.17
CA LYS A 4 -2.68 21.05 -30.14
C LYS A 4 -3.40 20.45 -28.94
N LEU A 5 -4.57 20.98 -28.53
CA LEU A 5 -5.36 20.37 -27.46
C LEU A 5 -5.90 18.99 -27.87
N ILE A 6 -6.37 18.85 -29.12
CA ILE A 6 -6.83 17.55 -29.64
C ILE A 6 -5.68 16.51 -29.65
N LEU A 7 -4.46 16.93 -29.98
CA LEU A 7 -3.29 16.05 -29.95
C LEU A 7 -2.92 15.61 -28.51
N TYR A 8 -3.03 16.49 -27.52
CA TYR A 8 -2.81 16.12 -26.10
C TYR A 8 -3.95 15.25 -25.53
N ALA A 9 -5.20 15.54 -25.85
CA ALA A 9 -6.35 14.73 -25.42
C ALA A 9 -6.29 13.30 -25.97
N LEU A 10 -5.81 13.11 -27.21
CA LEU A 10 -5.61 11.79 -27.80
C LEU A 10 -4.44 11.02 -27.17
N LEU A 11 -3.42 11.70 -26.61
CA LEU A 11 -2.29 11.05 -25.94
C LEU A 11 -2.66 10.45 -24.57
N ALA A 12 -3.67 11.01 -23.88
CA ALA A 12 -4.08 10.56 -22.54
C ALA A 12 -4.88 9.24 -22.53
N ILE A 13 -5.32 8.73 -23.69
CA ILE A 13 -6.15 7.51 -23.82
C ILE A 13 -5.40 6.39 -24.57
N ILE A 14 -4.14 6.63 -24.97
CA ILE A 14 -3.29 5.56 -25.50
C ILE A 14 -2.75 4.74 -24.31
N PRO A 15 -2.86 3.39 -24.30
CA PRO A 15 -2.09 2.59 -23.36
C PRO A 15 -0.60 2.89 -23.53
N ARG A 16 0.21 2.74 -22.48
CA ARG A 16 1.67 2.88 -22.60
C ARG A 16 2.23 1.73 -23.44
N ILE A 17 2.32 1.93 -24.75
CA ILE A 17 2.93 0.97 -25.68
C ILE A 17 4.45 1.08 -25.52
N TYR A 18 4.98 0.45 -24.47
CA TYR A 18 6.41 0.21 -24.34
C TYR A 18 6.89 -0.57 -25.58
N ALA A 19 8.04 -0.17 -26.13
CA ALA A 19 8.61 -0.79 -27.31
C ALA A 19 9.25 -2.14 -26.92
N SER A 20 8.41 -3.19 -26.81
CA SER A 20 8.86 -4.55 -26.52
C SER A 20 10.05 -4.93 -27.42
N PRO A 21 11.12 -5.55 -26.87
CA PRO A 21 12.27 -5.98 -27.65
C PRO A 21 11.84 -6.86 -28.84
N ALA A 22 12.54 -6.68 -29.96
CA ALA A 22 12.20 -7.33 -31.21
C ALA A 22 12.37 -8.86 -31.14
N ARG A 23 11.58 -9.61 -31.91
CA ARG A 23 11.57 -11.10 -31.95
C ARG A 23 12.89 -11.75 -32.41
N THR A 24 13.92 -10.97 -32.73
CA THR A 24 15.27 -11.45 -33.07
C THR A 24 16.00 -11.86 -31.80
N ASN A 25 16.38 -13.13 -31.70
CA ASN A 25 17.11 -13.65 -30.54
C ASN A 25 18.59 -13.23 -30.68
N PRO A 26 19.24 -12.69 -29.64
CA PRO A 26 20.56 -12.08 -29.80
C PRO A 26 21.64 -13.06 -30.30
N TYR A 27 21.47 -14.36 -30.02
CA TYR A 27 22.38 -15.41 -30.46
C TYR A 27 22.21 -15.84 -31.93
N ASP A 28 21.22 -15.32 -32.67
CA ASP A 28 20.92 -15.72 -34.06
C ASP A 28 22.13 -15.56 -35.01
N THR A 29 23.03 -14.62 -34.72
CA THR A 29 24.26 -14.36 -35.48
C THR A 29 25.34 -15.44 -35.29
N VAL A 30 25.42 -16.05 -34.10
CA VAL A 30 26.43 -17.07 -33.76
C VAL A 30 25.90 -18.51 -33.81
N TYR A 31 24.58 -18.69 -33.69
CA TYR A 31 23.92 -20.01 -33.68
C TYR A 31 24.19 -20.87 -34.92
N ASN A 32 24.41 -20.23 -36.06
CA ASN A 32 24.66 -20.88 -37.35
C ASN A 32 26.13 -21.29 -37.55
N LEU A 33 27.02 -20.97 -36.60
CA LEU A 33 28.43 -21.40 -36.60
C LEU A 33 28.63 -22.81 -36.00
N ARG A 34 27.55 -23.49 -35.61
CA ARG A 34 27.59 -24.82 -34.98
C ARG A 34 27.84 -25.94 -35.99
N GLU A 35 28.67 -26.88 -35.58
CA GLU A 35 28.93 -28.14 -36.28
C GLU A 35 28.24 -29.31 -35.57
N HIS A 36 27.83 -30.34 -36.32
CA HIS A 36 27.16 -31.51 -35.76
C HIS A 36 28.14 -32.40 -34.98
N GLN A 37 27.87 -32.59 -33.70
CA GLN A 37 28.72 -33.36 -32.78
C GLN A 37 28.25 -34.82 -32.70
N THR A 38 29.19 -35.76 -32.76
CA THR A 38 28.93 -37.22 -32.68
C THR A 38 28.99 -37.76 -31.25
N ASP A 39 29.67 -37.05 -30.34
CA ASP A 39 29.67 -37.30 -28.91
C ASP A 39 28.54 -36.48 -28.26
N SER A 40 27.55 -37.16 -27.68
CA SER A 40 26.38 -36.52 -27.07
C SER A 40 26.69 -35.69 -25.82
N LEU A 41 27.92 -35.76 -25.29
CA LEU A 41 28.39 -34.87 -24.23
C LEU A 41 29.03 -33.58 -24.78
N VAL A 42 29.29 -33.46 -26.07
CA VAL A 42 29.86 -32.25 -26.69
C VAL A 42 28.74 -31.34 -27.21
N ALA A 43 28.53 -30.23 -26.52
CA ALA A 43 27.59 -29.18 -26.90
C ALA A 43 28.34 -28.04 -27.60
N ASP A 44 28.22 -27.97 -28.93
CA ASP A 44 28.64 -26.81 -29.72
C ASP A 44 27.54 -25.74 -29.67
N LEU A 45 27.86 -24.55 -29.15
CA LEU A 45 26.96 -23.39 -29.03
C LEU A 45 27.21 -22.33 -30.11
N GLY A 46 28.08 -22.61 -31.09
CA GLY A 46 28.43 -21.72 -32.19
C GLY A 46 29.49 -20.72 -31.77
N TYR A 47 29.27 -20.01 -30.67
CA TYR A 47 30.29 -19.15 -30.05
C TYR A 47 31.34 -19.94 -29.25
N ALA A 48 31.01 -21.08 -28.65
CA ALA A 48 31.96 -21.91 -27.89
C ALA A 48 31.53 -23.38 -27.85
N ILE A 49 32.46 -24.29 -27.57
CA ILE A 49 32.23 -25.74 -27.52
C ILE A 49 32.48 -26.26 -26.10
N TYR A 50 31.50 -26.92 -25.50
CA TYR A 50 31.55 -27.45 -24.13
C TYR A 50 31.44 -28.97 -24.11
N LYS A 51 32.17 -29.65 -23.22
CA LYS A 51 32.04 -31.10 -22.97
C LYS A 51 31.61 -31.38 -21.53
N GLY A 52 30.42 -31.97 -21.39
CA GLY A 52 29.85 -32.41 -20.12
C GLY A 52 30.31 -33.79 -19.68
N TYR A 53 29.67 -34.30 -18.62
CA TYR A 53 29.91 -35.63 -18.04
C TYR A 53 28.60 -36.31 -17.65
N THR A 54 28.57 -37.65 -17.60
CA THR A 54 27.39 -38.43 -17.17
C THR A 54 27.60 -39.04 -15.79
N ASN A 55 26.73 -38.71 -14.84
CA ASN A 55 26.56 -39.53 -13.65
C ASN A 55 25.74 -40.77 -14.03
N ARG A 56 26.40 -41.93 -14.12
CA ARG A 56 25.81 -43.19 -14.56
C ARG A 56 24.79 -43.77 -13.57
N GLU A 57 24.93 -43.48 -12.29
CA GLU A 57 24.02 -43.96 -11.23
C GLU A 57 22.69 -43.19 -11.29
N LYS A 58 22.77 -41.86 -11.38
CA LYS A 58 21.61 -40.96 -11.53
C LYS A 58 21.01 -40.93 -12.95
N ARG A 59 21.68 -41.55 -13.93
CA ARG A 59 21.39 -41.49 -15.38
C ARG A 59 21.22 -40.06 -15.93
N ILE A 60 21.99 -39.11 -15.41
CA ILE A 60 21.94 -37.68 -15.79
C ILE A 60 23.31 -37.23 -16.31
N SER A 61 23.28 -36.60 -17.48
CA SER A 61 24.40 -35.85 -18.05
C SER A 61 24.36 -34.40 -17.57
N SER A 62 25.51 -33.82 -17.26
CA SER A 62 25.67 -32.48 -16.70
C SER A 62 26.71 -31.67 -17.46
N TRP A 63 26.40 -30.40 -17.67
CA TRP A 63 27.29 -29.38 -18.22
C TRP A 63 27.22 -28.19 -17.29
N LYS A 64 28.18 -28.10 -16.36
CA LYS A 64 28.27 -27.02 -15.37
C LYS A 64 29.20 -25.92 -15.92
N GLY A 65 28.94 -24.66 -15.58
CA GLY A 65 29.78 -23.53 -15.98
C GLY A 65 29.71 -23.14 -17.47
N ILE A 66 28.59 -23.35 -18.15
CA ILE A 66 28.40 -22.82 -19.51
C ILE A 66 28.25 -21.30 -19.43
N ARG A 67 29.06 -20.54 -20.16
CA ARG A 67 28.90 -19.08 -20.28
C ARG A 67 27.69 -18.78 -21.17
N TYR A 68 26.70 -18.03 -20.67
CA TYR A 68 25.59 -17.55 -21.52
C TYR A 68 25.82 -16.13 -22.03
N ALA A 69 26.44 -15.24 -21.24
CA ALA A 69 26.74 -13.86 -21.65
C ALA A 69 28.24 -13.54 -21.54
N ALA A 70 28.69 -12.53 -22.28
CA ALA A 70 30.04 -11.98 -22.14
C ALA A 70 30.33 -11.59 -20.68
N ALA A 71 31.60 -11.64 -20.28
CA ALA A 71 32.02 -11.23 -18.94
C ALA A 71 31.66 -9.75 -18.72
N PRO A 72 30.86 -9.39 -17.69
CA PRO A 72 30.33 -8.03 -17.50
C PRO A 72 31.36 -7.08 -16.85
N ILE A 73 32.59 -7.11 -17.33
CA ILE A 73 33.76 -6.39 -16.81
C ILE A 73 34.08 -5.14 -17.64
N GLY A 74 34.76 -4.17 -17.04
CA GLY A 74 35.20 -2.93 -17.70
C GLY A 74 34.04 -2.21 -18.39
N LYS A 75 34.11 -2.02 -19.72
CA LYS A 75 33.04 -1.35 -20.48
C LYS A 75 31.70 -2.12 -20.55
N LEU A 76 31.62 -3.37 -20.09
CA LEU A 76 30.36 -4.11 -19.90
C LEU A 76 29.83 -4.05 -18.44
N ARG A 77 30.56 -3.43 -17.52
CA ARG A 77 30.10 -3.21 -16.14
C ARG A 77 28.91 -2.25 -16.13
N PHE A 78 27.89 -2.60 -15.34
CA PHE A 78 26.58 -1.94 -15.26
C PHE A 78 25.81 -1.85 -16.61
N GLN A 79 26.18 -2.66 -17.60
CA GLN A 79 25.50 -2.75 -18.89
C GLN A 79 24.58 -3.97 -18.97
N ALA A 80 23.59 -3.88 -19.85
CA ALA A 80 22.81 -5.03 -20.32
C ALA A 80 23.76 -6.12 -20.86
N PRO A 81 23.52 -7.41 -20.54
CA PRO A 81 24.41 -8.51 -20.94
C PRO A 81 24.49 -8.64 -22.46
N GLN A 82 25.63 -9.11 -22.95
CA GLN A 82 25.95 -9.21 -24.38
C GLN A 82 26.28 -10.65 -24.77
N VAL A 83 26.18 -10.96 -26.06
CA VAL A 83 26.55 -12.29 -26.59
C VAL A 83 28.05 -12.53 -26.34
N PRO A 84 28.47 -13.74 -25.90
CA PRO A 84 29.88 -14.06 -25.71
C PRO A 84 30.72 -13.89 -26.98
N SER A 85 32.03 -13.69 -26.79
CA SER A 85 33.06 -13.84 -27.81
C SER A 85 33.00 -15.23 -28.48
N VAL A 86 33.31 -15.29 -29.77
CA VAL A 86 33.44 -16.55 -30.50
C VAL A 86 34.82 -17.14 -30.25
N GLU A 87 34.88 -18.19 -29.44
CA GLU A 87 36.06 -18.91 -28.96
C GLU A 87 35.88 -20.42 -29.24
N ARG A 88 36.22 -20.83 -30.48
CA ARG A 88 36.09 -22.20 -31.01
C ARG A 88 37.41 -22.98 -31.08
N ASP A 89 38.51 -22.42 -30.59
CA ASP A 89 39.86 -23.01 -30.66
C ASP A 89 40.08 -24.16 -29.67
N ARG A 90 39.20 -24.31 -28.68
CA ARG A 90 39.27 -25.29 -27.59
C ARG A 90 37.89 -25.80 -27.18
N VAL A 91 37.86 -27.00 -26.59
CA VAL A 91 36.67 -27.55 -25.94
C VAL A 91 36.77 -27.32 -24.44
N TYR A 92 35.82 -26.58 -23.88
CA TYR A 92 35.73 -26.32 -22.45
C TYR A 92 35.19 -27.54 -21.70
N LEU A 93 35.86 -27.97 -20.63
CA LEU A 93 35.32 -28.99 -19.74
C LEU A 93 34.24 -28.35 -18.86
N ALA A 94 33.02 -28.88 -18.95
CA ALA A 94 31.85 -28.42 -18.20
C ALA A 94 31.61 -29.30 -16.95
N ASP A 95 32.68 -29.64 -16.22
CA ASP A 95 32.65 -30.50 -15.04
C ASP A 95 32.28 -29.74 -13.75
N ARG A 96 32.58 -28.44 -13.70
CA ARG A 96 32.49 -27.55 -12.52
C ARG A 96 31.58 -26.36 -12.79
N GLY A 97 30.99 -25.79 -11.73
CA GLY A 97 30.27 -24.52 -11.82
C GLY A 97 31.21 -23.38 -12.20
N GLY A 98 30.65 -22.33 -12.82
CA GLY A 98 31.37 -21.07 -13.04
C GLY A 98 31.62 -20.30 -11.73
N PHE A 99 32.34 -19.18 -11.81
CA PHE A 99 32.55 -18.34 -10.63
C PHE A 99 31.23 -17.72 -10.16
N GLN A 100 31.09 -17.55 -8.84
CA GLN A 100 29.94 -16.86 -8.26
C GLN A 100 30.08 -15.35 -8.39
N CYS A 101 28.97 -14.66 -8.64
CA CYS A 101 28.96 -13.20 -8.78
C CYS A 101 29.41 -12.50 -7.50
N PRO A 102 29.88 -11.24 -7.59
CA PRO A 102 30.24 -10.46 -6.41
C PRO A 102 28.98 -10.20 -5.61
N GLN A 103 29.04 -10.46 -4.31
CA GLN A 103 27.87 -10.58 -3.45
C GLN A 103 28.21 -10.25 -2.00
N THR A 104 27.18 -9.98 -1.21
CA THR A 104 27.31 -9.52 0.18
C THR A 104 27.50 -10.69 1.14
N SER A 105 28.35 -10.54 2.17
CA SER A 105 28.30 -11.44 3.32
C SER A 105 26.99 -11.25 4.10
N TRP A 106 26.52 -12.28 4.81
CA TRP A 106 25.42 -12.10 5.76
C TRP A 106 25.86 -11.17 6.90
N ILE A 107 24.93 -10.40 7.47
CA ILE A 107 25.16 -9.63 8.70
C ILE A 107 25.69 -10.59 9.78
N GLY A 108 26.85 -10.26 10.35
CA GLY A 108 27.55 -11.10 11.36
C GLY A 108 28.53 -12.14 10.80
N THR A 109 28.62 -12.36 9.48
CA THR A 109 29.58 -13.32 8.89
C THR A 109 30.85 -12.65 8.37
N ASN A 110 31.99 -13.35 8.51
CA ASN A 110 33.30 -12.88 8.06
C ASN A 110 33.36 -12.72 6.52
N PRO A 111 34.14 -11.74 6.00
CA PRO A 111 34.29 -11.47 4.56
C PRO A 111 35.23 -12.49 3.89
N GLY A 112 34.82 -13.77 3.83
CA GLY A 112 35.64 -14.89 3.35
C GLY A 112 35.56 -15.18 1.85
N GLU A 113 34.50 -14.75 1.16
CA GLU A 113 34.24 -15.10 -0.24
C GLU A 113 34.15 -13.85 -1.14
N VAL A 114 35.26 -13.51 -1.79
CA VAL A 114 35.29 -12.50 -2.86
C VAL A 114 34.74 -13.13 -4.14
N GLY A 115 33.54 -12.72 -4.55
CA GLY A 115 32.96 -13.13 -5.83
C GLY A 115 33.63 -12.43 -7.03
N ASN A 116 33.49 -13.01 -8.21
CA ASN A 116 34.11 -12.52 -9.45
C ASN A 116 33.06 -11.82 -10.32
N GLU A 117 33.39 -10.69 -10.94
CA GLU A 117 32.50 -10.04 -11.93
C GLU A 117 32.27 -10.94 -13.15
N ASP A 118 33.27 -11.73 -13.55
CA ASP A 118 33.08 -12.78 -14.56
C ASP A 118 32.32 -13.97 -13.96
N CYS A 119 30.99 -13.88 -13.97
CA CYS A 119 30.08 -14.85 -13.32
C CYS A 119 28.83 -15.24 -14.13
N THR A 120 28.71 -14.79 -15.39
CA THR A 120 27.50 -14.97 -16.23
C THR A 120 27.41 -16.39 -16.83
N PHE A 121 27.22 -17.37 -15.95
CA PHE A 121 27.21 -18.81 -16.24
C PHE A 121 25.88 -19.49 -15.90
N LEU A 122 25.64 -20.66 -16.50
CA LEU A 122 24.54 -21.57 -16.16
C LEU A 122 25.02 -23.03 -16.11
N ASN A 123 24.22 -23.87 -15.45
CA ASN A 123 24.44 -25.31 -15.33
C ASN A 123 23.26 -26.06 -15.98
N VAL A 124 23.51 -26.92 -16.96
CA VAL A 124 22.49 -27.79 -17.57
C VAL A 124 22.61 -29.21 -17.06
N PHE A 125 21.47 -29.82 -16.73
CA PHE A 125 21.34 -31.21 -16.31
C PHE A 125 20.26 -31.88 -17.17
N SER A 126 20.63 -32.93 -17.91
CA SER A 126 19.74 -33.61 -18.85
C SER A 126 19.75 -35.13 -18.66
N PRO A 127 18.60 -35.82 -18.77
CA PRO A 127 18.53 -37.28 -18.78
C PRO A 127 19.37 -37.91 -19.90
N ASP A 128 20.00 -39.05 -19.63
CA ASP A 128 20.68 -39.85 -20.66
C ASP A 128 19.71 -40.28 -21.77
N GLY A 129 19.95 -39.81 -22.99
CA GLY A 129 19.10 -40.05 -24.17
C GLY A 129 17.92 -39.08 -24.36
N ALA A 130 17.86 -37.97 -23.61
CA ALA A 130 16.77 -36.98 -23.68
C ALA A 130 16.49 -36.44 -25.10
N ARG A 131 15.20 -36.25 -25.42
CA ARG A 131 14.68 -35.62 -26.65
C ARG A 131 13.37 -34.91 -26.35
N ASP A 132 13.24 -33.67 -26.82
CA ASP A 132 12.02 -32.84 -26.78
C ASP A 132 11.31 -32.79 -25.39
N LEU A 133 12.10 -32.94 -24.32
CA LEU A 133 11.61 -32.97 -22.95
C LEU A 133 11.29 -31.55 -22.45
N PRO A 134 10.27 -31.37 -21.59
CA PRO A 134 10.03 -30.10 -20.90
C PRO A 134 11.28 -29.56 -20.17
N VAL A 135 11.38 -28.25 -20.05
CA VAL A 135 12.55 -27.56 -19.51
C VAL A 135 12.18 -26.83 -18.22
N PHE A 136 12.96 -27.04 -17.18
CA PHE A 136 12.88 -26.38 -15.88
C PHE A 136 14.05 -25.40 -15.74
N VAL A 137 13.78 -24.12 -15.55
CA VAL A 137 14.81 -23.06 -15.39
C VAL A 137 14.70 -22.47 -13.99
N PHE A 138 15.73 -22.62 -13.15
CA PHE A 138 15.70 -22.21 -11.75
C PHE A 138 16.59 -20.98 -11.48
N PHE A 139 15.97 -19.93 -10.94
CA PHE A 139 16.63 -18.74 -10.39
C PHE A 139 16.83 -18.93 -8.88
N HIS A 140 18.06 -18.78 -8.40
CA HIS A 140 18.38 -19.01 -6.99
C HIS A 140 17.84 -17.92 -6.04
N TRP A 141 17.73 -18.26 -4.76
CA TRP A 141 17.38 -17.33 -3.68
C TRP A 141 18.57 -16.44 -3.27
N GLY A 142 18.37 -15.63 -2.22
CA GLY A 142 19.40 -14.80 -1.58
C GLY A 142 19.15 -13.29 -1.61
N GLY A 143 17.91 -12.86 -1.82
CA GLY A 143 17.48 -11.46 -1.61
C GLY A 143 18.12 -10.47 -2.59
N TYR A 144 18.38 -10.91 -3.83
CA TYR A 144 19.07 -10.13 -4.87
C TYR A 144 20.52 -9.70 -4.54
N SER A 145 21.03 -10.01 -3.34
CA SER A 145 22.33 -9.57 -2.81
C SER A 145 23.32 -10.71 -2.54
N ARG A 146 22.83 -11.94 -2.34
CA ARG A 146 23.59 -13.19 -2.21
C ARG A 146 23.03 -14.27 -3.16
N GLY A 147 23.80 -15.30 -3.47
CA GLY A 147 23.31 -16.48 -4.20
C GLY A 147 24.33 -17.11 -5.15
N ASN A 148 24.17 -18.41 -5.40
CA ASN A 148 25.02 -19.19 -6.31
C ASN A 148 24.20 -20.26 -7.04
N ALA A 149 24.47 -20.51 -8.34
CA ALA A 149 23.89 -21.61 -9.11
C ALA A 149 24.31 -23.02 -8.64
N SER A 150 25.14 -23.13 -7.60
CA SER A 150 25.43 -24.36 -6.84
C SER A 150 24.41 -24.65 -5.72
N PHE A 151 23.64 -23.64 -5.26
CA PHE A 151 22.76 -23.76 -4.08
C PHE A 151 21.60 -24.76 -4.27
N PHE A 152 21.30 -25.18 -5.49
CA PHE A 152 20.26 -26.16 -5.80
C PHE A 152 20.77 -27.17 -6.84
N GLN A 153 20.66 -28.46 -6.53
CA GLN A 153 21.04 -29.58 -7.39
C GLN A 153 19.78 -30.34 -7.87
N PRO A 154 19.38 -30.21 -9.15
CA PRO A 154 18.08 -30.69 -9.62
C PRO A 154 17.92 -32.20 -9.66
N GLU A 155 19.01 -32.99 -9.58
CA GLU A 155 18.94 -34.42 -9.89
C GLU A 155 18.00 -35.21 -8.96
N ALA A 156 17.77 -34.75 -7.73
CA ALA A 156 16.82 -35.40 -6.83
C ALA A 156 15.36 -35.22 -7.32
N LEU A 157 14.99 -33.99 -7.68
CA LEU A 157 13.69 -33.65 -8.25
C LEU A 157 13.48 -34.33 -9.62
N MET A 158 14.53 -34.40 -10.45
CA MET A 158 14.49 -35.13 -11.73
C MET A 158 14.24 -36.63 -11.50
N ASN A 159 15.01 -37.29 -10.64
CA ASN A 159 14.88 -38.75 -10.41
C ASN A 159 13.55 -39.12 -9.74
N ALA A 160 13.03 -38.29 -8.83
CA ALA A 160 11.70 -38.46 -8.25
C ALA A 160 10.57 -38.44 -9.29
N ASN A 161 10.83 -37.87 -10.47
CA ASN A 161 9.92 -37.75 -11.61
C ASN A 161 10.38 -38.58 -12.83
N GLY A 162 11.12 -39.68 -12.59
CA GLY A 162 11.55 -40.60 -13.65
C GLY A 162 12.50 -40.00 -14.68
N ASN A 163 13.14 -38.87 -14.37
CA ASN A 163 13.98 -38.07 -15.26
C ASN A 163 13.22 -37.59 -16.52
N GLY A 164 11.98 -37.12 -16.37
CA GLY A 164 11.12 -36.66 -17.48
C GLY A 164 11.30 -35.22 -17.98
N PHE A 165 12.29 -34.46 -17.49
CA PHE A 165 12.55 -33.07 -17.89
C PHE A 165 14.04 -32.70 -17.83
N VAL A 166 14.44 -31.63 -18.53
CA VAL A 166 15.80 -31.05 -18.51
C VAL A 166 15.81 -29.87 -17.54
N SER A 167 16.88 -29.72 -16.74
CA SER A 167 17.03 -28.62 -15.77
C SER A 167 18.15 -27.66 -16.15
N VAL A 168 17.93 -26.36 -15.93
CA VAL A 168 18.88 -25.27 -16.17
C VAL A 168 18.95 -24.39 -14.91
N ILE A 169 20.10 -24.33 -14.26
CA ILE A 169 20.29 -23.57 -13.02
C ILE A 169 21.15 -22.34 -13.32
N VAL A 170 20.65 -21.15 -12.95
CA VAL A 170 21.15 -19.87 -13.48
C VAL A 170 21.95 -19.10 -12.43
N GLN A 171 23.15 -18.62 -12.80
CA GLN A 171 23.87 -17.57 -12.06
C GLN A 171 23.53 -16.22 -12.73
N TYR A 172 23.22 -15.19 -11.94
CA TYR A 172 22.96 -13.83 -12.43
C TYR A 172 23.61 -12.80 -11.50
N ARG A 173 23.83 -11.56 -11.98
CA ARG A 173 24.48 -10.49 -11.19
C ARG A 173 23.67 -10.07 -9.96
N LEU A 174 24.38 -9.74 -8.88
CA LEU A 174 23.85 -9.48 -7.55
C LEU A 174 24.40 -8.17 -6.97
N GLY A 175 23.77 -7.67 -5.91
CA GLY A 175 24.20 -6.44 -5.22
C GLY A 175 24.25 -5.24 -6.17
N ALA A 176 25.21 -4.34 -5.97
CA ALA A 176 25.44 -3.21 -6.87
C ALA A 176 25.67 -3.66 -8.34
N PHE A 177 26.29 -4.82 -8.58
CA PHE A 177 26.59 -5.30 -9.93
C PHE A 177 25.33 -5.72 -10.71
N GLY A 178 24.24 -6.08 -10.02
CA GLY A 178 22.95 -6.43 -10.62
C GLY A 178 21.86 -5.34 -10.51
N TRP A 179 21.98 -4.43 -9.53
CA TRP A 179 20.87 -3.54 -9.12
C TRP A 179 21.31 -2.12 -8.73
N LEU A 180 22.50 -1.67 -9.12
CA LEU A 180 22.84 -0.24 -9.04
C LEU A 180 21.88 0.56 -9.93
N ALA A 181 21.21 1.55 -9.37
CA ALA A 181 20.23 2.38 -10.07
C ALA A 181 20.41 3.84 -9.68
N SER A 182 20.30 4.72 -10.68
CA SER A 182 20.19 6.17 -10.56
C SER A 182 19.87 6.75 -11.93
N GLU A 183 19.63 8.06 -12.01
CA GLU A 183 19.53 8.75 -13.29
C GLU A 183 20.81 8.64 -14.15
N ASP A 184 21.99 8.55 -13.54
CA ASP A 184 23.26 8.41 -14.29
C ASP A 184 23.39 7.01 -14.90
N VAL A 185 22.98 5.98 -14.15
CA VAL A 185 22.90 4.61 -14.67
C VAL A 185 21.85 4.50 -15.77
N ALA A 186 20.69 5.16 -15.64
CA ALA A 186 19.67 5.20 -16.69
C ALA A 186 20.14 5.93 -17.98
N LYS A 187 21.10 6.87 -17.87
CA LYS A 187 21.65 7.63 -19.01
C LYS A 187 22.84 6.95 -19.69
N LYS A 188 23.64 6.14 -18.98
CA LYS A 188 24.92 5.57 -19.47
C LYS A 188 25.08 4.05 -19.34
N GLY A 189 24.19 3.38 -18.61
CA GLY A 189 24.19 1.94 -18.37
C GLY A 189 22.83 1.32 -18.62
N ALA A 190 22.51 0.27 -17.86
CA ALA A 190 21.17 -0.32 -17.80
C ALA A 190 20.69 -0.42 -16.35
N LEU A 191 19.37 -0.29 -16.15
CA LEU A 191 18.71 -0.59 -14.88
C LEU A 191 18.35 -2.09 -14.80
N ASN A 192 18.00 -2.57 -13.60
CA ASN A 192 17.46 -3.94 -13.39
C ASN A 192 18.31 -5.06 -14.04
N VAL A 193 19.64 -4.90 -14.02
CA VAL A 193 20.61 -5.72 -14.76
C VAL A 193 20.54 -7.20 -14.41
N GLY A 194 20.23 -7.55 -13.15
CA GLY A 194 20.00 -8.93 -12.74
C GLY A 194 18.78 -9.59 -13.39
N PHE A 195 17.73 -8.83 -13.77
CA PHE A 195 16.64 -9.37 -14.59
C PHE A 195 17.03 -9.48 -16.07
N LEU A 196 17.85 -8.56 -16.60
CA LEU A 196 18.37 -8.66 -17.96
C LEU A 196 19.26 -9.90 -18.14
N ASP A 197 20.09 -10.25 -17.14
CA ASP A 197 20.86 -11.51 -17.08
C ASP A 197 19.96 -12.75 -17.15
N GLN A 198 18.85 -12.74 -16.43
CA GLN A 198 17.87 -13.82 -16.44
C GLN A 198 17.11 -13.90 -17.77
N ARG A 199 16.70 -12.76 -18.35
CA ARG A 199 16.10 -12.72 -19.70
C ARG A 199 17.06 -13.26 -20.75
N MET A 200 18.33 -12.87 -20.72
CA MET A 200 19.34 -13.39 -21.64
C MET A 200 19.57 -14.89 -21.46
N THR A 201 19.48 -15.41 -20.22
CA THR A 201 19.49 -16.86 -19.98
C THR A 201 18.27 -17.55 -20.58
N LEU A 202 17.06 -16.96 -20.51
CA LEU A 202 15.87 -17.52 -21.16
C LEU A 202 15.96 -17.45 -22.69
N GLN A 203 16.53 -16.37 -23.25
CA GLN A 203 16.86 -16.26 -24.68
C GLN A 203 17.88 -17.33 -25.11
N TRP A 204 18.87 -17.65 -24.26
CA TRP A 204 19.80 -18.75 -24.48
C TRP A 204 19.07 -20.09 -24.45
N VAL A 205 18.21 -20.34 -23.46
CA VAL A 205 17.40 -21.58 -23.38
C VAL A 205 16.54 -21.76 -24.63
N LYS A 206 15.82 -20.71 -25.06
CA LYS A 206 15.03 -20.69 -26.31
C LYS A 206 15.83 -21.09 -27.55
N ARG A 207 17.13 -20.79 -27.57
CA ARG A 207 18.01 -21.02 -28.72
C ARG A 207 18.74 -22.37 -28.66
N TYR A 208 19.22 -22.76 -27.49
CA TYR A 208 20.23 -23.83 -27.34
C TYR A 208 19.73 -25.09 -26.64
N ILE A 209 18.62 -25.07 -25.89
CA ILE A 209 18.28 -26.19 -25.00
C ILE A 209 17.98 -27.51 -25.73
N GLY A 210 17.61 -27.45 -27.02
CA GLY A 210 17.44 -28.62 -27.89
C GLY A 210 18.72 -29.42 -28.13
N ILE A 211 19.90 -28.83 -27.99
CA ILE A 211 21.19 -29.56 -28.00
C ILE A 211 21.26 -30.54 -26.82
N PHE A 212 20.67 -30.16 -25.70
CA PHE A 212 20.63 -30.92 -24.46
C PHE A 212 19.35 -31.75 -24.33
N GLY A 213 18.59 -31.94 -25.42
CA GLY A 213 17.36 -32.75 -25.44
C GLY A 213 16.11 -32.08 -24.86
N GLY A 214 16.13 -30.76 -24.61
CA GLY A 214 14.99 -30.00 -24.10
C GLY A 214 14.17 -29.28 -25.18
N ASP A 215 12.87 -29.13 -24.96
CA ASP A 215 11.93 -28.42 -25.83
C ASP A 215 11.80 -26.93 -25.44
N PRO A 216 12.29 -25.98 -26.28
CA PRO A 216 12.19 -24.54 -26.00
C PRO A 216 10.75 -23.98 -26.04
N ALA A 217 9.75 -24.74 -26.50
CA ALA A 217 8.35 -24.38 -26.37
C ALA A 217 7.78 -24.70 -24.97
N LYS A 218 8.34 -25.67 -24.25
CA LYS A 218 7.87 -26.16 -22.93
C LYS A 218 8.76 -25.70 -21.77
N VAL A 219 9.00 -24.39 -21.67
CA VAL A 219 9.84 -23.80 -20.59
C VAL A 219 8.98 -23.43 -19.38
N THR A 220 9.32 -24.02 -18.23
CA THR A 220 8.84 -23.67 -16.89
C THR A 220 9.95 -22.92 -16.15
N ILE A 221 9.70 -21.67 -15.75
CA ILE A 221 10.62 -20.92 -14.87
C ILE A 221 10.26 -21.16 -13.41
N ALA A 222 11.25 -21.12 -12.54
CA ALA A 222 11.07 -21.35 -11.12
C ALA A 222 12.09 -20.60 -10.27
N GLY A 223 11.81 -20.47 -8.98
CA GLY A 223 12.77 -20.02 -8.00
C GLY A 223 12.21 -20.07 -6.58
N GLN A 224 13.04 -19.68 -5.62
CA GLN A 224 12.68 -19.51 -4.20
C GLN A 224 13.06 -18.10 -3.73
N SER A 225 12.31 -17.48 -2.83
CA SER A 225 12.63 -16.12 -2.31
C SER A 225 12.80 -15.10 -3.44
N SER A 226 13.96 -14.46 -3.60
CA SER A 226 14.26 -13.56 -4.72
C SER A 226 14.19 -14.22 -6.09
N GLY A 227 14.41 -15.54 -6.20
CA GLY A 227 14.20 -16.28 -7.45
C GLY A 227 12.72 -16.42 -7.79
N ALA A 228 11.86 -16.53 -6.78
CA ALA A 228 10.40 -16.51 -6.94
C ALA A 228 9.87 -15.08 -7.19
N GLY A 229 10.50 -14.06 -6.58
CA GLY A 229 10.30 -12.65 -6.94
C GLY A 229 10.69 -12.37 -8.40
N SER A 230 11.79 -12.95 -8.89
CA SER A 230 12.13 -12.95 -10.32
C SER A 230 11.01 -13.56 -11.20
N VAL A 231 10.41 -14.68 -10.81
CA VAL A 231 9.26 -15.26 -11.55
C VAL A 231 8.08 -14.28 -11.60
N MET A 232 7.77 -13.57 -10.50
CA MET A 232 6.76 -12.51 -10.46
C MET A 232 7.11 -11.33 -11.40
N HIS A 233 8.35 -10.84 -11.35
CA HIS A 233 8.78 -9.72 -12.20
C HIS A 233 8.77 -10.10 -13.70
N HIS A 234 9.18 -11.32 -14.07
CA HIS A 234 9.03 -11.81 -15.45
C HIS A 234 7.55 -12.00 -15.86
N ALA A 235 6.63 -12.18 -14.91
CA ALA A 235 5.18 -12.23 -15.19
C ALA A 235 4.60 -10.86 -15.56
N ILE A 236 5.02 -9.79 -14.88
CA ILE A 236 4.52 -8.41 -15.16
C ILE A 236 5.32 -7.64 -16.22
N ALA A 237 6.53 -8.07 -16.57
CA ALA A 237 7.42 -7.37 -17.51
C ALA A 237 6.72 -6.99 -18.82
N TYR A 238 6.90 -5.74 -19.26
CA TYR A 238 6.26 -5.12 -20.41
C TYR A 238 4.72 -5.20 -20.38
N ASP A 239 4.13 -4.88 -19.22
CA ASP A 239 2.69 -4.98 -18.93
C ASP A 239 2.08 -6.34 -19.32
N GLY A 240 2.84 -7.42 -19.09
CA GLY A 240 2.45 -8.78 -19.46
C GLY A 240 2.25 -9.00 -20.96
N GLN A 241 2.95 -8.25 -21.81
CA GLN A 241 2.86 -8.30 -23.27
C GLN A 241 4.23 -8.57 -23.92
N ASP A 242 5.11 -9.33 -23.25
CA ASP A 242 6.44 -9.70 -23.71
C ASP A 242 6.40 -10.47 -25.05
N ALA A 243 6.78 -9.79 -26.13
CA ALA A 243 6.70 -10.34 -27.48
C ALA A 243 7.71 -11.47 -27.76
N GLU A 244 8.62 -11.76 -26.83
CA GLU A 244 9.59 -12.87 -26.93
C GLU A 244 9.02 -14.23 -26.48
N TYR A 245 7.92 -14.26 -25.70
CA TYR A 245 7.28 -15.48 -25.18
C TYR A 245 8.29 -16.48 -24.55
N LEU A 246 9.17 -15.97 -23.70
CA LEU A 246 10.34 -16.67 -23.16
C LEU A 246 10.03 -17.93 -22.33
N TRP A 247 8.82 -18.05 -21.78
CA TRP A 247 8.41 -19.17 -20.93
C TRP A 247 6.89 -19.40 -20.97
N SER A 248 6.40 -20.47 -20.33
CA SER A 248 4.98 -20.86 -20.33
C SER A 248 4.38 -21.08 -18.93
N ASN A 249 5.12 -21.69 -18.01
CA ASN A 249 4.67 -21.94 -16.63
C ASN A 249 5.66 -21.33 -15.62
N GLY A 250 5.19 -20.94 -14.43
CA GLY A 250 6.00 -20.42 -13.33
C GLY A 250 5.83 -21.23 -12.04
N ILE A 251 6.88 -21.34 -11.22
CA ILE A 251 6.81 -21.84 -9.84
C ILE A 251 7.53 -20.84 -8.93
N ALA A 252 6.84 -20.18 -8.02
CA ALA A 252 7.36 -19.04 -7.28
C ALA A 252 7.35 -19.28 -5.76
N ALA A 253 8.07 -20.30 -5.28
CA ALA A 253 8.15 -20.67 -3.87
C ALA A 253 8.57 -19.49 -2.98
N SER A 254 7.67 -19.03 -2.10
CA SER A 254 7.86 -17.82 -1.27
C SER A 254 8.37 -16.60 -2.05
N PRO A 255 7.50 -15.90 -2.82
CA PRO A 255 7.90 -14.88 -3.78
C PRO A 255 8.29 -13.58 -3.09
N PHE A 256 9.59 -13.33 -2.99
CA PHE A 256 10.13 -12.17 -2.28
C PHE A 256 9.88 -10.87 -3.04
N LEU A 257 8.92 -10.08 -2.56
CA LEU A 257 8.65 -8.72 -2.99
C LEU A 257 9.22 -7.70 -1.98
N PRO A 258 10.47 -7.23 -2.14
CA PRO A 258 10.91 -6.03 -1.44
C PRO A 258 10.18 -4.81 -2.01
N GLN A 259 10.14 -3.72 -1.24
CA GLN A 259 9.61 -2.44 -1.73
C GLN A 259 10.32 -2.01 -3.03
N VAL A 260 9.56 -1.79 -4.09
CA VAL A 260 10.08 -1.29 -5.36
C VAL A 260 9.93 0.22 -5.40
N PHE A 261 11.05 0.93 -5.53
CA PHE A 261 11.12 2.39 -5.70
C PHE A 261 11.29 2.73 -7.19
N HIS A 262 10.91 3.94 -7.62
CA HIS A 262 11.30 4.45 -8.93
C HIS A 262 12.80 4.76 -8.97
N TYR A 263 13.47 4.60 -10.11
CA TYR A 263 14.93 4.80 -10.18
C TYR A 263 15.38 6.26 -9.89
N THR A 264 14.44 7.22 -9.91
CA THR A 264 14.65 8.64 -9.55
C THR A 264 14.31 8.96 -8.08
N ASP A 265 13.81 8.00 -7.30
CA ASP A 265 13.45 8.23 -5.90
C ASP A 265 14.66 8.62 -5.05
N LYS A 266 14.45 9.47 -4.03
CA LYS A 266 15.52 9.96 -3.14
C LYS A 266 16.29 8.82 -2.50
N GLU A 267 15.60 7.78 -2.05
CA GLU A 267 16.14 6.58 -1.42
C GLU A 267 17.08 5.81 -2.36
N VAL A 268 16.78 5.76 -3.66
CA VAL A 268 17.65 5.15 -4.68
C VAL A 268 18.87 6.04 -4.95
N ARG A 269 18.64 7.35 -5.15
CA ARG A 269 19.71 8.33 -5.40
C ARG A 269 20.69 8.46 -4.24
N ASP A 270 20.22 8.39 -3.00
CA ASP A 270 21.07 8.46 -1.81
C ASP A 270 21.94 7.20 -1.66
N HIS A 271 21.42 5.99 -1.95
CA HIS A 271 22.23 4.76 -2.00
C HIS A 271 23.29 4.81 -3.12
N TYR A 272 22.94 5.32 -4.30
CA TYR A 272 23.89 5.55 -5.40
C TYR A 272 25.04 6.48 -4.97
N LEU A 273 24.71 7.64 -4.41
CA LEU A 273 25.72 8.61 -3.95
C LEU A 273 26.58 8.05 -2.78
N ALA A 274 25.98 7.26 -1.89
CA ALA A 274 26.70 6.60 -0.80
C ALA A 274 27.65 5.49 -1.29
N PHE A 275 27.40 4.90 -2.46
CA PHE A 275 28.28 3.95 -3.15
C PHE A 275 29.41 4.68 -3.87
N VAL A 276 29.08 5.72 -4.65
CA VAL A 276 30.03 6.64 -5.30
C VAL A 276 31.07 7.16 -4.31
N GLY A 277 30.65 7.64 -3.14
CA GLY A 277 31.54 8.12 -2.07
C GLY A 277 32.41 7.04 -1.41
N ARG A 278 32.03 5.76 -1.49
CA ARG A 278 32.84 4.63 -0.97
C ARG A 278 33.83 4.09 -2.01
N VAL A 279 33.51 4.23 -3.29
CA VAL A 279 34.42 3.88 -4.41
C VAL A 279 35.42 5.01 -4.67
N GLY A 280 35.10 6.25 -4.28
CA GLY A 280 35.96 7.44 -4.44
C GLY A 280 35.68 8.25 -5.70
N CYS A 281 34.52 8.08 -6.33
CA CYS A 281 34.14 8.70 -7.61
C CYS A 281 33.40 10.06 -7.45
N THR A 282 33.69 10.82 -6.40
CA THR A 282 32.92 12.03 -6.03
C THR A 282 33.25 13.29 -6.83
N ASP A 283 34.48 13.42 -7.32
CA ASP A 283 35.05 14.66 -7.86
C ASP A 283 35.37 14.55 -9.36
N GLU A 284 34.63 13.68 -10.05
CA GLU A 284 34.89 13.23 -11.42
C GLU A 284 33.96 13.90 -12.45
N GLU A 285 34.50 14.23 -13.63
CA GLU A 285 33.72 14.81 -14.74
C GLU A 285 32.61 13.84 -15.22
N SER A 286 32.76 12.53 -14.97
CA SER A 286 31.62 11.63 -14.95
C SER A 286 31.73 10.48 -13.97
N THR A 287 30.92 10.57 -12.91
CA THR A 287 30.67 9.56 -11.88
C THR A 287 30.52 8.13 -12.43
N PHE A 288 29.71 7.95 -13.48
CA PHE A 288 29.46 6.64 -14.08
C PHE A 288 30.72 6.05 -14.73
N ASP A 289 31.48 6.85 -15.48
CA ASP A 289 32.71 6.38 -16.12
C ASP A 289 33.79 6.04 -15.08
N CYS A 290 33.86 6.78 -13.97
CA CYS A 290 34.70 6.39 -12.84
C CYS A 290 34.29 5.04 -12.24
N LEU A 291 33.00 4.83 -11.91
CA LEU A 291 32.51 3.53 -11.42
C LEU A 291 32.77 2.39 -12.43
N GLN A 292 32.68 2.66 -13.72
CA GLN A 292 32.96 1.70 -14.79
C GLN A 292 34.45 1.37 -14.94
N ASN A 293 35.34 2.30 -14.59
CA ASN A 293 36.80 2.12 -14.64
C ASN A 293 37.42 1.69 -13.28
N ALA A 294 36.67 1.78 -12.17
CA ALA A 294 37.12 1.44 -10.82
C ALA A 294 37.59 -0.03 -10.68
N ARG A 295 38.41 -0.32 -9.67
CA ARG A 295 38.86 -1.69 -9.40
C ARG A 295 37.70 -2.52 -8.83
N THR A 296 37.68 -3.80 -9.18
CA THR A 296 36.65 -4.75 -8.75
C THR A 296 36.59 -4.86 -7.23
N GLU A 297 37.74 -4.84 -6.55
CA GLU A 297 37.84 -4.91 -5.09
C GLU A 297 37.20 -3.70 -4.41
N ASP A 298 37.39 -2.49 -4.94
CA ASP A 298 36.83 -1.25 -4.37
C ASP A 298 35.30 -1.25 -4.48
N LEU A 299 34.76 -1.71 -5.61
CA LEU A 299 33.32 -1.90 -5.82
C LEU A 299 32.74 -2.98 -4.91
N ILE A 300 33.43 -4.10 -4.70
CA ILE A 300 33.03 -5.17 -3.77
C ILE A 300 33.03 -4.65 -2.33
N ASN A 301 34.07 -3.90 -1.93
CA ASN A 301 34.15 -3.30 -0.60
C ASN A 301 33.02 -2.28 -0.38
N ALA A 302 32.78 -1.37 -1.32
CA ALA A 302 31.68 -0.41 -1.25
C ALA A 302 30.30 -1.08 -1.20
N ASN A 303 30.10 -2.15 -1.98
CA ASN A 303 28.89 -2.98 -1.96
C ASN A 303 28.68 -3.64 -0.59
N ASN A 304 29.75 -4.20 0.00
CA ASN A 304 29.71 -4.88 1.29
C ASN A 304 29.49 -3.92 2.47
N GLU A 305 30.16 -2.76 2.48
CA GLU A 305 29.97 -1.75 3.53
C GLU A 305 28.55 -1.17 3.54
N LEU A 306 27.93 -0.98 2.36
CA LEU A 306 26.53 -0.53 2.28
C LEU A 306 25.52 -1.62 2.65
N ALA A 307 25.83 -2.89 2.39
CA ALA A 307 25.02 -4.02 2.83
C ALA A 307 25.06 -4.21 4.37
N LYS A 308 26.21 -3.97 5.01
CA LYS A 308 26.33 -3.95 6.48
C LYS A 308 25.49 -2.84 7.13
N SER A 309 25.21 -1.74 6.42
CA SER A 309 24.31 -0.68 6.89
C SER A 309 22.84 -0.89 6.55
N ALA A 310 22.47 -1.99 5.89
CA ALA A 310 21.08 -2.37 5.70
C ALA A 310 20.43 -2.80 7.03
N LEU A 311 19.09 -2.84 7.05
CA LEU A 311 18.33 -3.30 8.20
C LEU A 311 18.14 -4.83 8.10
N TRP A 312 17.95 -5.51 9.23
CA TRP A 312 17.78 -6.97 9.28
C TRP A 312 16.47 -7.44 8.60
N GLY A 313 16.49 -7.57 7.27
CA GLY A 313 15.32 -7.84 6.43
C GLY A 313 15.15 -6.89 5.24
N THR A 314 15.88 -5.77 5.17
CA THR A 314 16.02 -5.01 3.91
C THR A 314 17.26 -5.44 3.14
N TYR A 315 17.27 -5.15 1.85
CA TYR A 315 18.44 -5.24 0.98
C TYR A 315 18.65 -3.88 0.33
N THR A 316 19.88 -3.35 0.38
CA THR A 316 20.26 -2.07 -0.23
C THR A 316 20.07 -2.10 -1.75
N TRP A 317 20.32 -3.27 -2.34
CA TRP A 317 20.32 -3.52 -3.77
C TRP A 317 19.13 -4.42 -4.13
N LYS A 318 18.21 -3.88 -4.91
CA LYS A 318 16.89 -4.47 -5.21
C LYS A 318 16.33 -3.88 -6.52
N PRO A 319 15.34 -4.52 -7.15
CA PRO A 319 14.68 -3.97 -8.34
C PRO A 319 14.11 -2.56 -8.14
N VAL A 320 14.07 -1.79 -9.22
CA VAL A 320 13.45 -0.46 -9.30
C VAL A 320 12.42 -0.42 -10.42
N VAL A 321 11.39 0.43 -10.30
CA VAL A 321 10.50 0.77 -11.42
C VAL A 321 11.29 1.56 -12.46
N SER A 322 11.13 1.23 -13.74
CA SER A 322 11.91 1.77 -14.86
C SER A 322 11.08 2.05 -16.10
N ASP A 323 11.30 3.21 -16.73
CA ASP A 323 10.59 3.68 -17.93
C ASP A 323 10.82 2.82 -19.20
N ASP A 324 11.71 1.83 -19.13
CA ASP A 324 11.88 0.80 -20.18
C ASP A 324 10.76 -0.25 -20.19
N GLY A 325 9.90 -0.28 -19.17
CA GLY A 325 8.80 -1.23 -19.01
C GLY A 325 9.22 -2.62 -18.52
N LEU A 326 10.50 -2.87 -18.21
CA LEU A 326 10.95 -4.16 -17.66
C LEU A 326 10.41 -4.38 -16.23
N VAL A 327 10.30 -3.30 -15.46
CA VAL A 327 9.53 -3.23 -14.21
C VAL A 327 8.62 -2.00 -14.35
N PRO A 328 7.40 -2.14 -14.91
CA PRO A 328 6.60 -1.00 -15.37
C PRO A 328 5.94 -0.22 -14.23
N ASP A 329 5.66 -0.86 -13.10
CA ASP A 329 5.19 -0.26 -11.85
C ASP A 329 5.53 -1.18 -10.65
N ARG A 330 5.15 -0.78 -9.43
CA ARG A 330 5.09 -1.65 -8.25
C ARG A 330 4.26 -2.90 -8.58
N PRO A 331 4.71 -4.13 -8.24
CA PRO A 331 3.93 -5.34 -8.50
C PRO A 331 2.54 -5.38 -7.87
N SER A 332 2.30 -4.67 -6.76
CA SER A 332 0.95 -4.47 -6.19
C SER A 332 -0.05 -3.87 -7.19
N THR A 333 0.42 -2.95 -8.05
CA THR A 333 -0.38 -2.28 -9.08
C THR A 333 -0.32 -3.04 -10.41
N ALA A 334 0.88 -3.49 -10.82
CA ALA A 334 1.08 -4.13 -12.11
C ALA A 334 0.37 -5.50 -12.25
N LEU A 335 0.05 -6.18 -11.14
CA LEU A 335 -0.69 -7.46 -11.14
C LEU A 335 -2.20 -7.33 -11.41
N GLU A 336 -2.72 -6.10 -11.55
CA GLU A 336 -4.06 -5.86 -12.09
C GLU A 336 -4.09 -5.85 -13.63
N GLY A 337 -2.92 -5.75 -14.28
CA GLY A 337 -2.76 -5.75 -15.72
C GLY A 337 -2.79 -7.15 -16.36
N LYS A 338 -2.33 -7.22 -17.62
CA LYS A 338 -2.08 -8.51 -18.30
C LYS A 338 -0.81 -9.15 -17.71
N LEU A 339 -0.64 -10.46 -17.92
CA LEU A 339 0.52 -11.23 -17.47
C LEU A 339 1.16 -12.04 -18.61
N ASN A 340 2.49 -12.16 -18.55
CA ASN A 340 3.26 -13.18 -19.28
C ASN A 340 3.08 -14.56 -18.65
N GLY A 341 3.40 -15.63 -19.39
CA GLY A 341 3.22 -17.01 -18.89
C GLY A 341 1.74 -17.38 -18.69
N LYS A 342 1.46 -18.50 -18.02
CA LYS A 342 0.09 -19.04 -17.90
C LYS A 342 -0.29 -19.62 -16.53
N ARG A 343 0.65 -19.93 -15.62
CA ARG A 343 0.39 -20.72 -14.38
C ARG A 343 1.40 -20.43 -13.27
N LEU A 344 1.01 -20.50 -11.98
CA LEU A 344 1.88 -20.18 -10.81
C LEU A 344 1.45 -20.82 -9.45
N ILE A 345 2.36 -20.82 -8.44
CA ILE A 345 2.31 -21.35 -7.03
C ILE A 345 3.26 -20.52 -6.08
N ALA A 346 3.02 -20.31 -4.75
CA ALA A 346 3.85 -19.43 -3.85
C ALA A 346 3.72 -19.54 -2.26
N GLY A 347 4.57 -18.87 -1.42
CA GLY A 347 4.80 -19.07 0.08
C GLY A 347 5.29 -17.86 0.99
N ASN A 348 5.97 -18.02 2.18
CA ASN A 348 6.24 -16.91 3.18
C ASN A 348 7.46 -16.91 4.22
N ILE A 349 7.73 -15.77 4.97
CA ILE A 349 8.05 -15.53 6.46
C ILE A 349 9.16 -14.44 6.82
N THR A 350 9.28 -13.56 7.89
CA THR A 350 8.46 -12.78 8.94
C THR A 350 9.31 -11.83 9.90
N THR A 351 8.85 -10.64 10.45
CA THR A 351 9.42 -9.96 11.70
C THR A 351 8.64 -8.78 12.42
N ARG A 352 8.18 -8.83 13.73
CA ARG A 352 7.53 -7.65 14.46
C ARG A 352 8.34 -6.88 15.51
N ALA A 353 9.32 -7.40 16.26
CA ALA A 353 9.70 -6.85 17.60
C ALA A 353 9.89 -5.32 17.73
N LEU A 354 10.17 -4.64 16.62
CA LEU A 354 10.47 -3.23 16.48
C LEU A 354 9.32 -2.44 15.77
N PHE A 355 8.13 -3.01 15.58
CA PHE A 355 7.15 -2.67 14.51
C PHE A 355 6.90 -1.20 14.20
N VAL A 356 6.75 -0.34 15.20
CA VAL A 356 6.44 1.08 14.95
C VAL A 356 7.70 1.82 14.47
N GLU A 357 8.87 1.48 15.01
CA GLU A 357 10.15 1.92 14.47
C GLU A 357 10.39 1.26 13.09
N TYR A 358 10.11 -0.03 12.98
CA TYR A 358 10.30 -0.85 11.79
C TYR A 358 9.44 -0.39 10.61
N LEU A 359 8.16 -0.06 10.80
CA LEU A 359 7.31 0.54 9.75
C LEU A 359 7.93 1.85 9.29
N ARG A 360 8.24 2.76 10.21
CA ARG A 360 8.88 4.06 9.91
C ARG A 360 10.30 3.96 9.32
N ARG A 361 11.00 2.84 9.52
CA ARG A 361 12.42 2.67 9.15
C ARG A 361 12.63 1.72 7.95
N TYR A 362 11.72 0.77 7.73
CA TYR A 362 11.62 -0.03 6.51
C TYR A 362 10.84 0.73 5.46
N PHE A 363 9.63 1.20 5.79
CA PHE A 363 8.71 1.89 4.91
C PHE A 363 8.65 3.38 5.29
N PRO A 364 9.73 4.18 5.12
CA PRO A 364 9.80 5.58 5.56
C PRO A 364 8.84 6.54 4.83
N ARG A 365 8.04 6.01 3.89
CA ARG A 365 6.95 6.72 3.21
C ARG A 365 5.58 6.50 3.85
N LEU A 366 5.43 5.54 4.78
CA LEU A 366 4.21 5.40 5.55
C LEU A 366 4.06 6.59 6.49
N THR A 367 2.90 7.23 6.40
CA THR A 367 2.38 8.20 7.36
C THR A 367 2.11 7.54 8.71
N ASP A 368 2.05 8.36 9.76
CA ASP A 368 1.63 7.92 11.09
C ASP A 368 0.18 7.38 11.09
N ASP A 369 -0.62 7.79 10.11
CA ASP A 369 -2.00 7.36 9.88
C ASP A 369 -2.03 5.94 9.27
N GLU A 370 -1.25 5.65 8.23
CA GLU A 370 -1.10 4.30 7.67
C GLU A 370 -0.47 3.34 8.70
N VAL A 371 0.50 3.80 9.51
CA VAL A 371 1.02 3.05 10.66
C VAL A 371 -0.08 2.74 11.67
N THR A 372 -1.05 3.63 11.86
CA THR A 372 -2.17 3.44 12.79
C THR A 372 -3.25 2.51 12.24
N ASP A 373 -3.61 2.63 10.96
CA ASP A 373 -4.51 1.69 10.27
C ASP A 373 -3.93 0.26 10.32
N ILE A 374 -2.61 0.12 10.08
CA ILE A 374 -1.89 -1.15 10.26
C ILE A 374 -1.93 -1.62 11.73
N LEU A 375 -1.79 -0.74 12.72
CA LEU A 375 -1.91 -1.15 14.13
C LEU A 375 -3.34 -1.58 14.53
N GLN A 376 -4.38 -1.12 13.83
CA GLN A 376 -5.77 -1.59 14.01
C GLN A 376 -6.02 -2.94 13.33
N VAL A 377 -5.65 -3.09 12.06
CA VAL A 377 -5.80 -4.36 11.30
C VAL A 377 -5.01 -5.51 11.95
N TYR A 378 -3.92 -5.16 12.64
CA TYR A 378 -3.05 -6.09 13.36
C TYR A 378 -3.13 -5.92 14.89
N HIS A 379 -4.36 -5.84 15.40
CA HIS A 379 -4.67 -5.76 16.83
C HIS A 379 -4.31 -7.06 17.57
N THR A 380 -3.49 -6.96 18.61
CA THR A 380 -3.29 -8.06 19.57
C THR A 380 -4.28 -7.91 20.73
N PRO A 381 -5.14 -8.90 21.01
CA PRO A 381 -5.94 -8.89 22.23
C PRO A 381 -5.03 -8.93 23.46
N ASN A 382 -5.45 -8.27 24.56
CA ASN A 382 -4.70 -8.19 25.82
C ASN A 382 -4.72 -9.52 26.61
N VAL A 383 -4.16 -10.57 26.02
CA VAL A 383 -3.97 -11.89 26.62
C VAL A 383 -2.52 -11.98 27.14
N PRO A 384 -2.30 -12.27 28.44
CA PRO A 384 -0.96 -12.49 28.98
C PRO A 384 -0.20 -13.61 28.25
N ASP A 385 1.14 -13.51 28.23
CA ASP A 385 2.01 -14.61 27.79
C ASP A 385 1.83 -15.80 28.73
N ASP A 386 1.41 -16.94 28.17
CA ASP A 386 1.12 -18.16 28.91
C ASP A 386 2.17 -19.23 28.56
N PRO A 387 3.20 -19.43 29.41
CA PRO A 387 4.30 -20.35 29.11
C PRO A 387 3.91 -21.83 29.13
N GLU A 388 2.76 -22.17 29.73
CA GLU A 388 2.26 -23.56 29.81
C GLU A 388 1.45 -23.96 28.56
N LYS A 389 1.09 -23.00 27.69
CA LYS A 389 0.45 -23.29 26.39
C LYS A 389 1.48 -23.74 25.35
N THR A 390 1.09 -24.70 24.51
CA THR A 390 1.95 -25.23 23.45
C THR A 390 2.18 -24.19 22.34
N ARG A 391 3.43 -23.75 22.16
CA ARG A 391 3.81 -22.63 21.29
C ARG A 391 4.22 -23.08 19.89
N TYR A 392 3.41 -22.82 18.88
CA TYR A 392 3.71 -23.12 17.47
C TYR A 392 3.58 -21.88 16.58
N TRP A 393 4.07 -21.95 15.35
CA TRP A 393 3.80 -20.91 14.34
C TRP A 393 2.39 -21.06 13.74
N THR A 394 2.06 -22.29 13.41
CA THR A 394 0.73 -22.79 13.08
C THR A 394 0.61 -24.17 13.70
N SER A 395 -0.60 -24.64 13.98
CA SER A 395 -0.87 -26.06 14.25
C SER A 395 -0.68 -26.93 13.00
N GLY A 396 -0.79 -26.31 11.82
CA GLY A 396 -0.86 -26.95 10.51
C GLY A 396 -2.13 -27.81 10.31
N THR A 397 -3.03 -27.84 11.29
CA THR A 397 -4.34 -28.53 11.27
C THR A 397 -5.51 -27.55 11.37
N SER A 398 -5.22 -26.26 11.52
CA SER A 398 -6.16 -25.13 11.53
C SER A 398 -5.45 -23.88 11.03
N GLY A 399 -6.21 -22.79 10.86
CA GLY A 399 -5.67 -21.44 10.68
C GLY A 399 -4.83 -20.94 11.87
N PHE A 400 -4.31 -19.71 11.74
CA PHE A 400 -3.27 -19.14 12.61
C PHE A 400 -3.55 -19.26 14.12
N THR A 401 -2.94 -20.26 14.76
CA THR A 401 -3.01 -20.43 16.22
C THR A 401 -2.09 -19.48 17.00
N ALA A 402 -1.27 -18.68 16.30
CA ALA A 402 -0.14 -17.94 16.86
C ALA A 402 -0.33 -16.41 16.84
N VAL A 403 -1.57 -15.91 16.91
CA VAL A 403 -1.90 -14.46 16.82
C VAL A 403 -1.16 -13.61 17.87
N ASN A 404 -0.70 -14.18 18.99
CA ASN A 404 0.13 -13.46 19.97
C ASN A 404 1.39 -14.22 20.43
N GLN A 405 1.61 -15.47 19.99
CA GLN A 405 2.59 -16.36 20.62
C GLN A 405 3.01 -17.52 19.72
N SER A 406 4.30 -17.59 19.37
CA SER A 406 4.95 -18.70 18.67
C SER A 406 6.21 -19.17 19.40
N GLY A 407 6.92 -20.16 18.85
CA GLY A 407 8.25 -20.56 19.33
C GLY A 407 9.35 -19.51 19.09
N LEU A 408 9.13 -18.52 18.22
CA LEU A 408 10.14 -17.51 17.83
C LEU A 408 9.91 -16.14 18.47
N ALA A 409 8.68 -15.87 18.92
CA ALA A 409 8.24 -14.54 19.34
C ALA A 409 6.93 -14.59 20.13
N THR A 410 6.73 -13.63 21.05
CA THR A 410 5.48 -13.47 21.80
C THR A 410 5.07 -12.00 21.90
N GLY A 411 3.81 -11.76 22.29
CA GLY A 411 3.17 -10.45 22.38
C GLY A 411 3.30 -9.69 21.06
N HIS A 412 3.73 -8.43 21.14
CA HIS A 412 3.99 -7.65 19.94
C HIS A 412 5.00 -8.33 19.01
N LYS A 413 6.09 -8.99 19.45
CA LYS A 413 7.09 -9.56 18.51
C LYS A 413 6.48 -10.51 17.46
N GLN A 414 5.32 -11.12 17.71
CA GLN A 414 4.69 -12.10 16.82
C GLN A 414 3.78 -11.53 15.69
N VAL A 415 3.33 -10.27 15.68
CA VAL A 415 2.22 -9.89 14.75
C VAL A 415 2.58 -9.17 13.45
N ALA A 416 3.65 -8.39 13.38
CA ALA A 416 4.37 -8.09 12.13
C ALA A 416 5.50 -9.06 11.84
N ASN A 417 5.65 -10.07 12.70
CA ASN A 417 6.10 -11.36 12.26
C ASN A 417 5.16 -11.69 11.09
N ASN A 418 3.84 -11.75 11.33
CA ASN A 418 2.84 -11.90 10.28
C ASN A 418 2.86 -10.75 9.23
N PHE A 419 2.59 -9.47 9.53
CA PHE A 419 2.60 -8.35 8.54
C PHE A 419 3.83 -8.25 7.62
N TYR A 420 5.08 -8.39 8.11
CA TYR A 420 6.23 -8.37 7.18
C TYR A 420 6.19 -9.58 6.25
N GLY A 421 5.80 -10.74 6.77
CA GLY A 421 5.46 -11.88 5.93
C GLY A 421 4.39 -11.50 4.91
N GLU A 422 3.29 -10.91 5.33
CA GLU A 422 2.12 -10.64 4.49
C GLU A 422 2.44 -9.70 3.32
N VAL A 423 2.99 -8.53 3.59
CA VAL A 423 3.37 -7.57 2.53
C VAL A 423 4.48 -8.12 1.62
N THR A 424 5.41 -8.93 2.15
CA THR A 424 6.64 -9.31 1.43
C THR A 424 6.53 -10.62 0.66
N PHE A 425 5.63 -11.54 1.04
CA PHE A 425 5.42 -12.79 0.31
C PHE A 425 4.00 -13.41 0.35
N PHE A 426 3.15 -13.24 1.41
CA PHE A 426 1.80 -13.87 1.39
C PHE A 426 0.88 -13.10 0.43
N CYS A 427 0.65 -11.80 0.63
CA CYS A 427 -0.19 -11.02 -0.28
C CYS A 427 0.36 -11.08 -1.72
N PRO A 428 1.69 -11.04 -1.97
CA PRO A 428 2.25 -11.34 -3.29
C PRO A 428 2.00 -12.77 -3.84
N SER A 429 1.83 -13.80 -2.99
CA SER A 429 1.39 -15.13 -3.45
C SER A 429 -0.07 -15.12 -3.89
N TYR A 430 -0.93 -14.44 -3.13
CA TYR A 430 -2.36 -14.30 -3.42
C TYR A 430 -2.63 -13.41 -4.64
N TRP A 431 -2.01 -12.21 -4.74
CA TRP A 431 -2.14 -11.32 -5.91
C TRP A 431 -1.72 -12.02 -7.21
N LEU A 432 -0.59 -12.72 -7.18
CA LEU A 432 -0.03 -13.37 -8.37
C LEU A 432 -0.84 -14.62 -8.76
N THR A 433 -1.33 -15.41 -7.79
CA THR A 433 -2.25 -16.52 -8.11
C THR A 433 -3.61 -16.02 -8.60
N GLU A 434 -4.22 -15.01 -7.97
CA GLU A 434 -5.45 -14.33 -8.44
C GLU A 434 -5.34 -13.88 -9.90
N ALA A 435 -4.26 -13.18 -10.25
CA ALA A 435 -4.08 -12.65 -11.59
C ALA A 435 -3.95 -13.80 -12.63
N TYR A 436 -3.37 -14.95 -12.25
CA TYR A 436 -3.45 -16.18 -13.06
C TYR A 436 -4.81 -16.90 -13.01
N GLN A 437 -5.69 -16.67 -12.02
CA GLN A 437 -7.09 -17.13 -12.10
C GLN A 437 -7.83 -16.39 -13.22
N ARG A 438 -7.57 -15.08 -13.37
CA ARG A 438 -8.16 -14.21 -14.41
C ARG A 438 -7.63 -14.50 -15.81
N HIS A 439 -6.34 -14.86 -15.94
CA HIS A 439 -5.63 -14.93 -17.23
C HIS A 439 -4.99 -16.28 -17.59
N GLY A 440 -5.12 -17.31 -16.74
CA GLY A 440 -4.45 -18.60 -16.93
C GLY A 440 -5.01 -19.74 -16.06
N GLU A 441 -4.15 -20.51 -15.40
CA GLU A 441 -4.52 -21.53 -14.41
C GLU A 441 -3.64 -21.46 -13.16
N ALA A 442 -4.22 -21.14 -12.00
CA ALA A 442 -3.50 -21.04 -10.73
C ALA A 442 -3.63 -22.31 -9.87
N TYR A 443 -2.58 -22.62 -9.11
CA TYR A 443 -2.54 -23.67 -8.08
C TYR A 443 -1.78 -23.11 -6.87
N GLN A 444 -2.05 -23.59 -5.65
CA GLN A 444 -1.42 -23.03 -4.46
C GLN A 444 -1.17 -24.11 -3.40
N TYR A 445 -0.05 -23.99 -2.68
CA TYR A 445 0.22 -24.76 -1.47
C TYR A 445 0.57 -23.84 -0.30
N GLN A 446 0.39 -24.35 0.91
CA GLN A 446 1.00 -23.84 2.14
C GLN A 446 1.88 -24.96 2.72
N TYR A 447 3.10 -24.62 3.14
CA TYR A 447 4.01 -25.57 3.80
C TYR A 447 4.04 -25.26 5.29
N SER A 448 3.34 -26.09 6.07
CA SER A 448 3.02 -25.85 7.48
C SER A 448 3.77 -26.76 8.45
N VAL A 449 4.66 -27.62 7.93
CA VAL A 449 5.47 -28.57 8.72
C VAL A 449 6.24 -27.85 9.81
N ILE A 450 5.97 -28.20 11.06
CA ILE A 450 6.45 -27.50 12.24
C ILE A 450 7.91 -27.93 12.56
N PRO A 451 8.88 -27.01 12.68
CA PRO A 451 8.76 -25.54 12.61
C PRO A 451 8.86 -24.97 11.18
N SER A 452 7.78 -24.34 10.70
CA SER A 452 7.72 -23.72 9.37
C SER A 452 8.34 -22.33 9.37
N TYR A 453 9.39 -22.10 8.60
CA TYR A 453 9.96 -20.77 8.33
C TYR A 453 10.47 -20.63 6.89
N HIS A 454 10.81 -19.40 6.47
CA HIS A 454 11.15 -19.10 5.07
C HIS A 454 12.29 -19.97 4.54
N GLY A 455 12.01 -20.75 3.50
CA GLY A 455 12.96 -21.67 2.89
C GLY A 455 13.08 -23.05 3.54
N THR A 456 12.26 -23.38 4.55
CA THR A 456 12.13 -24.77 5.06
C THR A 456 11.54 -25.74 4.06
N ASP A 457 10.97 -25.24 2.96
CA ASP A 457 10.50 -26.05 1.84
C ASP A 457 11.62 -26.41 0.84
N ASN A 458 12.78 -25.73 0.87
CA ASN A 458 13.92 -26.04 -0.03
C ASN A 458 14.34 -27.52 -0.02
N PRO A 459 14.51 -28.19 1.15
CA PRO A 459 14.98 -29.57 1.17
C PRO A 459 13.91 -30.60 0.78
N VAL A 460 12.66 -30.14 0.59
CA VAL A 460 11.55 -30.96 0.09
C VAL A 460 11.76 -31.27 -1.39
N TYR A 461 12.29 -30.31 -2.18
CA TYR A 461 12.63 -30.54 -3.59
C TYR A 461 14.11 -30.88 -3.82
N ASP A 462 15.06 -30.31 -3.06
CA ASP A 462 16.48 -30.71 -3.06
C ASP A 462 16.96 -31.26 -1.69
N PRO A 463 16.88 -32.58 -1.48
CA PRO A 463 17.26 -33.21 -0.21
C PRO A 463 18.76 -33.14 0.12
N ALA A 464 19.62 -32.60 -0.76
CA ALA A 464 21.01 -32.28 -0.40
C ALA A 464 21.11 -31.08 0.56
N LEU A 465 20.02 -30.32 0.71
CA LEU A 465 19.89 -29.19 1.64
C LEU A 465 19.29 -29.58 3.00
N ALA A 466 18.95 -30.85 3.21
CA ALA A 466 18.36 -31.32 4.46
C ALA A 466 19.44 -31.55 5.52
N ASP A 467 19.15 -31.19 6.77
CA ASP A 467 19.98 -31.59 7.89
C ASP A 467 19.92 -33.14 8.02
N PRO A 468 21.05 -33.87 8.02
CA PRO A 468 21.05 -35.32 8.20
C PRO A 468 20.47 -35.80 9.55
N SER A 469 20.40 -34.92 10.54
CA SER A 469 19.74 -35.16 11.83
C SER A 469 18.26 -34.76 11.85
N ASP A 470 17.77 -34.02 10.86
CA ASP A 470 16.36 -33.64 10.71
C ASP A 470 15.79 -33.95 9.29
N PRO A 471 15.61 -35.26 8.95
CA PRO A 471 15.17 -35.67 7.63
C PRO A 471 13.67 -35.40 7.40
N ILE A 472 13.35 -34.56 6.42
CA ILE A 472 11.98 -34.25 6.00
C ILE A 472 11.17 -35.53 5.71
N HIS A 473 9.94 -35.57 6.24
CA HIS A 473 9.06 -36.73 6.15
C HIS A 473 8.86 -37.20 4.69
N PRO A 474 9.17 -38.46 4.36
CA PRO A 474 9.39 -38.89 2.97
C PRO A 474 8.14 -38.82 2.09
N VAL A 475 6.94 -38.87 2.68
CA VAL A 475 5.67 -38.73 1.95
C VAL A 475 5.48 -37.31 1.42
N LEU A 476 5.67 -36.27 2.25
CA LEU A 476 5.54 -34.86 1.84
C LEU A 476 6.59 -34.51 0.78
N ARG A 477 7.82 -34.98 0.99
CA ARG A 477 8.92 -34.87 0.03
C ARG A 477 8.52 -35.43 -1.34
N ALA A 478 8.02 -36.66 -1.36
CA ALA A 478 7.58 -37.30 -2.60
C ALA A 478 6.34 -36.63 -3.22
N GLU A 479 5.45 -36.05 -2.42
CA GLU A 479 4.27 -35.30 -2.93
C GLU A 479 4.67 -33.99 -3.59
N MET A 480 5.41 -33.12 -2.91
CA MET A 480 5.89 -31.85 -3.49
C MET A 480 6.74 -32.09 -4.74
N GLN A 481 7.62 -33.11 -4.72
CA GLN A 481 8.41 -33.47 -5.89
C GLN A 481 7.54 -33.92 -7.07
N ARG A 482 6.46 -34.70 -6.84
CA ARG A 482 5.47 -35.05 -7.87
C ARG A 482 4.65 -33.84 -8.33
N ALA A 483 4.32 -32.91 -7.45
CA ALA A 483 3.58 -31.70 -7.80
C ALA A 483 4.42 -30.80 -8.72
N TRP A 484 5.66 -30.48 -8.34
CA TRP A 484 6.55 -29.66 -9.16
C TRP A 484 6.88 -30.34 -10.49
N GLY A 485 7.31 -31.62 -10.46
CA GLY A 485 7.66 -32.35 -11.67
C GLY A 485 6.46 -32.63 -12.58
N GLY A 486 5.31 -32.99 -12.01
CA GLY A 486 4.05 -33.11 -12.74
C GLY A 486 3.65 -31.81 -13.43
N PHE A 487 3.84 -30.66 -12.77
CA PHE A 487 3.56 -29.35 -13.34
C PHE A 487 4.54 -28.98 -14.46
N ILE A 488 5.83 -29.26 -14.30
CA ILE A 488 6.85 -29.11 -15.36
C ILE A 488 6.51 -30.00 -16.58
N MET A 489 6.14 -31.26 -16.34
CA MET A 489 5.95 -32.26 -17.40
C MET A 489 4.58 -32.19 -18.11
N SER A 490 3.52 -31.88 -17.37
CA SER A 490 2.12 -32.00 -17.81
C SER A 490 1.28 -30.73 -17.64
N ASN A 491 1.83 -29.68 -17.04
CA ASN A 491 1.15 -28.44 -16.64
C ASN A 491 0.14 -28.59 -15.47
N LYS A 492 0.12 -29.73 -14.77
CA LYS A 492 -0.72 -29.98 -13.60
C LYS A 492 0.11 -30.48 -12.40
N PRO A 493 -0.04 -29.91 -11.20
CA PRO A 493 0.72 -30.35 -10.03
C PRO A 493 0.11 -31.60 -9.40
N ALA A 494 0.32 -32.75 -10.08
CA ALA A 494 -0.30 -34.03 -9.73
C ALA A 494 -1.83 -33.89 -9.57
N ASP A 495 -2.38 -34.35 -8.43
CA ASP A 495 -3.81 -34.34 -8.13
C ASP A 495 -4.28 -33.05 -7.41
N TRP A 496 -3.41 -32.06 -7.23
CA TRP A 496 -3.77 -30.81 -6.54
C TRP A 496 -4.84 -30.01 -7.32
N PRO A 497 -5.84 -29.44 -6.63
CA PRO A 497 -6.94 -28.73 -7.26
C PRO A 497 -6.50 -27.36 -7.81
N ARG A 498 -7.19 -26.92 -8.86
CA ARG A 498 -6.98 -25.60 -9.47
C ARG A 498 -7.73 -24.53 -8.67
N ARG A 499 -7.02 -23.50 -8.20
CA ARG A 499 -7.65 -22.33 -7.55
C ARG A 499 -8.41 -21.50 -8.58
N THR A 500 -9.64 -21.10 -8.26
CA THR A 500 -10.48 -20.21 -9.08
C THR A 500 -11.37 -19.33 -8.19
N VAL A 501 -11.95 -18.26 -8.74
CA VAL A 501 -12.81 -17.33 -8.00
C VAL A 501 -14.04 -18.02 -7.38
N GLY A 502 -14.53 -19.12 -7.98
CA GLY A 502 -15.62 -19.93 -7.42
C GLY A 502 -15.16 -21.11 -6.56
N GLN A 503 -13.87 -21.40 -6.51
CA GLN A 503 -13.23 -22.48 -5.73
C GLN A 503 -11.84 -22.01 -5.27
N PRO A 504 -11.77 -21.17 -4.22
CA PRO A 504 -10.52 -20.61 -3.71
C PRO A 504 -9.71 -21.63 -2.88
N VAL A 505 -9.35 -22.75 -3.48
CA VAL A 505 -8.70 -23.88 -2.79
C VAL A 505 -7.17 -23.86 -2.91
N MET A 506 -6.50 -24.37 -1.88
CA MET A 506 -5.06 -24.65 -1.84
C MET A 506 -4.77 -25.93 -1.07
N ILE A 507 -3.55 -26.48 -1.22
CA ILE A 507 -3.10 -27.67 -0.46
C ILE A 507 -2.23 -27.26 0.73
N ASN A 508 -2.69 -27.56 1.94
CA ASN A 508 -1.90 -27.44 3.16
C ASN A 508 -1.10 -28.74 3.39
N LEU A 509 0.24 -28.64 3.38
CA LEU A 509 1.20 -29.72 3.60
C LEU A 509 1.76 -29.64 5.03
N ASN A 510 1.49 -30.64 5.85
CA ASN A 510 1.83 -30.66 7.27
C ASN A 510 2.30 -32.03 7.78
N THR A 511 2.85 -32.08 8.99
CA THR A 511 3.02 -33.31 9.78
C THR A 511 2.18 -33.25 11.05
N THR A 512 1.55 -34.36 11.43
CA THR A 512 0.72 -34.48 12.64
C THR A 512 1.05 -35.72 13.45
N GLY A 513 0.60 -35.74 14.71
CA GLY A 513 0.91 -36.82 15.66
C GLY A 513 2.31 -36.71 16.29
N GLY A 514 2.78 -37.81 16.88
CA GLY A 514 4.04 -37.86 17.63
C GLY A 514 4.00 -37.14 18.98
N THR A 515 5.18 -36.73 19.46
CA THR A 515 5.39 -36.01 20.73
C THR A 515 5.99 -34.64 20.46
N VAL A 516 5.61 -33.63 21.25
CA VAL A 516 6.14 -32.27 21.15
C VAL A 516 7.49 -32.19 21.86
N VAL A 517 8.52 -31.70 21.17
CA VAL A 517 9.86 -31.48 21.73
C VAL A 517 10.35 -30.04 21.52
N ASP A 518 11.32 -29.62 22.32
CA ASP A 518 12.09 -28.39 22.10
C ASP A 518 13.37 -28.71 21.32
N THR A 519 13.47 -28.20 20.10
CA THR A 519 14.63 -28.31 19.22
C THR A 519 15.36 -26.97 19.20
N LYS A 520 16.70 -26.97 19.11
CA LYS A 520 17.48 -25.74 18.88
C LYS A 520 17.81 -25.56 17.41
N ILE A 521 17.62 -24.35 16.91
CA ILE A 521 18.06 -23.89 15.59
C ILE A 521 18.81 -22.58 15.81
N ASP A 522 20.11 -22.59 15.52
CA ASP A 522 21.07 -21.55 15.93
C ASP A 522 20.93 -21.19 17.42
N GLU A 523 20.72 -19.91 17.76
CA GLU A 523 20.50 -19.45 19.14
C GLU A 523 19.05 -19.66 19.63
N MET A 524 18.13 -20.03 18.74
CA MET A 524 16.69 -20.10 19.00
C MET A 524 16.27 -21.49 19.50
N THR A 525 15.16 -21.55 20.25
CA THR A 525 14.52 -22.80 20.68
C THR A 525 13.09 -22.83 20.15
N VAL A 526 12.76 -23.87 19.40
CA VAL A 526 11.49 -24.01 18.65
C VAL A 526 10.81 -25.33 19.00
N LYS A 527 9.48 -25.37 18.93
CA LYS A 527 8.74 -26.63 19.06
C LYS A 527 8.78 -27.41 17.75
N LYS A 528 8.84 -28.74 17.85
CA LYS A 528 8.82 -29.71 16.75
C LYS A 528 8.01 -30.96 17.16
N LEU A 529 7.53 -31.72 16.18
CA LEU A 529 6.92 -33.04 16.40
C LEU A 529 7.95 -34.15 16.12
N GLU A 530 8.18 -35.04 17.09
CA GLU A 530 9.14 -36.15 16.98
C GLU A 530 8.59 -37.47 17.57
N GLY A 531 9.26 -38.58 17.25
CA GLY A 531 8.99 -39.90 17.82
C GLY A 531 7.90 -40.70 17.10
N PRO A 532 7.48 -41.84 17.68
CA PRO A 532 6.51 -42.74 17.05
C PRO A 532 5.15 -42.07 16.84
N GLY A 533 4.59 -42.23 15.64
CA GLY A 533 3.26 -41.71 15.31
C GLY A 533 3.24 -40.31 14.68
N VAL A 534 4.39 -39.70 14.38
CA VAL A 534 4.43 -38.59 13.41
C VAL A 534 4.06 -39.14 12.03
N ALA A 535 3.12 -38.49 11.36
CA ALA A 535 2.64 -38.81 10.01
C ALA A 535 2.64 -37.56 9.12
N ALA A 536 2.62 -37.77 7.80
CA ALA A 536 2.34 -36.70 6.84
C ALA A 536 0.84 -36.49 6.66
N GLU A 537 0.45 -35.24 6.49
CA GLU A 537 -0.90 -34.81 6.21
C GLU A 537 -0.88 -33.81 5.04
N SER A 538 -1.72 -34.06 4.03
CA SER A 538 -1.93 -33.18 2.89
C SER A 538 -3.43 -32.97 2.76
N THR A 539 -3.86 -31.71 2.84
CA THR A 539 -5.28 -31.34 3.01
C THR A 539 -5.68 -30.23 2.05
N GLU A 540 -6.80 -30.40 1.35
CA GLU A 540 -7.43 -29.32 0.60
C GLU A 540 -8.11 -28.36 1.58
N VAL A 541 -7.76 -27.08 1.51
CA VAL A 541 -8.27 -26.02 2.38
C VAL A 541 -8.69 -24.81 1.55
N ASN A 542 -9.66 -24.05 2.03
CA ASN A 542 -10.06 -22.78 1.40
C ASN A 542 -9.02 -21.70 1.75
N ALA A 543 -8.22 -21.27 0.76
CA ALA A 543 -7.16 -20.28 0.92
C ALA A 543 -7.65 -18.97 1.53
N ASP A 544 -8.83 -18.48 1.12
CA ASP A 544 -9.34 -17.17 1.54
C ASP A 544 -9.73 -17.14 3.03
N THR A 545 -10.09 -18.30 3.59
CA THR A 545 -10.54 -18.42 5.00
C THR A 545 -9.56 -19.16 5.90
N TRP A 546 -8.67 -19.99 5.36
CA TRP A 546 -7.76 -20.85 6.15
C TRP A 546 -6.70 -20.05 6.90
N GLU A 547 -6.21 -18.98 6.31
CA GLU A 547 -5.25 -18.07 6.95
C GLU A 547 -5.96 -16.89 7.66
N GLU A 548 -7.30 -16.89 7.77
CA GLU A 548 -8.15 -15.78 8.25
C GLU A 548 -7.89 -14.42 7.54
N MET A 549 -7.16 -14.42 6.42
CA MET A 549 -6.56 -13.23 5.83
C MET A 549 -7.52 -12.27 5.13
N GLY A 550 -8.76 -12.65 4.81
CA GLY A 550 -9.67 -11.86 3.95
C GLY A 550 -9.67 -10.34 4.23
N ASP A 551 -10.07 -9.94 5.44
CA ASP A 551 -10.14 -8.53 5.86
C ASP A 551 -8.78 -7.79 5.82
N GLN A 552 -7.66 -8.52 5.96
CA GLN A 552 -6.30 -7.96 6.01
C GLN A 552 -5.67 -7.86 4.62
N TYR A 553 -5.92 -8.87 3.78
CA TYR A 553 -5.49 -8.98 2.39
C TYR A 553 -6.23 -7.98 1.49
N ASP A 554 -7.55 -7.91 1.61
CA ASP A 554 -8.34 -6.94 0.84
C ASP A 554 -8.00 -5.50 1.26
N TRP A 555 -7.77 -5.25 2.57
CA TRP A 555 -7.27 -3.95 3.02
C TRP A 555 -5.90 -3.60 2.41
N LEU A 556 -4.92 -4.52 2.44
CA LEU A 556 -3.60 -4.30 1.82
C LEU A 556 -3.70 -4.07 0.31
N LYS A 557 -4.59 -4.80 -0.38
CA LYS A 557 -4.84 -4.72 -1.83
C LYS A 557 -5.47 -3.39 -2.23
N GLU A 558 -6.45 -2.91 -1.47
CA GLU A 558 -7.11 -1.61 -1.70
C GLU A 558 -6.21 -0.41 -1.37
N ASN A 559 -5.36 -0.50 -0.34
CA ASN A 559 -4.67 0.67 0.21
C ASN A 559 -3.20 0.81 -0.25
N ALA A 560 -2.47 -0.28 -0.53
CA ALA A 560 -1.06 -0.23 -0.93
C ALA A 560 -0.75 0.50 -2.27
N PRO A 561 -1.66 0.57 -3.27
CA PRO A 561 -1.44 1.39 -4.46
C PRO A 561 -1.34 2.89 -4.16
N GLU A 562 -2.06 3.37 -3.14
CA GLU A 562 -2.15 4.80 -2.80
C GLU A 562 -0.97 5.28 -1.92
N TRP A 563 -0.23 4.36 -1.29
CA TRP A 563 0.89 4.66 -0.38
C TRP A 563 1.94 5.59 -1.01
N GLY A 564 1.90 6.86 -0.57
CA GLY A 564 2.79 7.94 -1.01
C GLY A 564 2.09 9.14 -1.70
N LYS A 565 0.80 9.08 -2.03
CA LYS A 565 0.06 10.25 -2.52
C LYS A 565 -0.32 11.16 -1.35
N LYS A 566 0.31 12.34 -1.25
CA LYS A 566 -0.10 13.37 -0.27
C LYS A 566 -1.20 14.25 -0.84
N ALA A 567 -2.25 14.47 -0.05
CA ALA A 567 -3.20 15.54 -0.29
C ALA A 567 -2.51 16.93 -0.22
N PRO A 568 -3.04 17.96 -0.89
CA PRO A 568 -2.59 19.35 -0.74
C PRO A 568 -2.56 19.79 0.73
N ILE A 569 -1.38 20.17 1.21
CA ILE A 569 -1.11 20.58 2.59
C ILE A 569 -1.30 22.10 2.72
N ASN A 570 -2.47 22.52 3.21
CA ASN A 570 -2.76 23.91 3.63
C ASN A 570 -4.19 24.10 4.18
N LYS A 571 -5.07 23.07 4.19
CA LYS A 571 -6.50 23.29 4.44
C LYS A 571 -6.80 23.81 5.84
N ILE A 572 -7.87 24.58 5.99
CA ILE A 572 -8.42 25.00 7.28
C ILE A 572 -9.81 24.38 7.42
N ASP A 573 -9.92 23.41 8.32
CA ASP A 573 -11.16 22.69 8.60
C ASP A 573 -12.02 23.52 9.56
N THR A 574 -13.09 24.11 9.02
CA THR A 574 -14.04 24.93 9.77
C THR A 574 -15.16 24.14 10.45
N HIS A 575 -15.17 22.81 10.28
CA HIS A 575 -16.20 21.90 10.78
C HIS A 575 -15.54 20.66 11.38
N HIS A 576 -14.85 20.84 12.51
CA HIS A 576 -14.16 19.77 13.21
C HIS A 576 -14.74 19.61 14.63
N HIS A 577 -15.17 18.41 15.00
CA HIS A 577 -15.74 18.16 16.32
C HIS A 577 -14.73 17.62 17.33
N PHE A 578 -14.94 18.02 18.60
CA PHE A 578 -14.28 17.43 19.75
C PHE A 578 -15.32 16.88 20.72
N VAL A 579 -15.15 15.63 21.14
CA VAL A 579 -16.09 14.88 21.99
C VAL A 579 -15.36 14.42 23.24
N VAL A 580 -15.12 15.36 24.16
CA VAL A 580 -14.46 15.07 25.44
C VAL A 580 -15.35 14.21 26.34
N SER A 581 -14.72 13.45 27.22
CA SER A 581 -15.38 12.52 28.15
C SER A 581 -16.48 13.17 29.00
N GLU A 582 -16.32 14.45 29.36
CA GLU A 582 -17.34 15.22 30.07
C GLU A 582 -18.66 15.36 29.30
N PHE A 583 -18.58 15.66 27.99
CA PHE A 583 -19.75 15.84 27.14
C PHE A 583 -20.34 14.49 26.74
N ALA A 584 -19.50 13.51 26.40
CA ALA A 584 -19.95 12.14 26.14
C ALA A 584 -20.73 11.59 27.34
N LYS A 585 -20.22 11.80 28.56
CA LYS A 585 -20.92 11.42 29.80
C LYS A 585 -22.20 12.23 30.02
N ALA A 586 -22.21 13.54 29.78
CA ALA A 586 -23.40 14.35 29.93
C ALA A 586 -24.56 13.93 28.98
N VAL A 587 -24.22 13.41 27.80
CA VAL A 587 -25.20 12.84 26.87
C VAL A 587 -25.62 11.42 27.30
N GLU A 588 -24.68 10.58 27.76
CA GLU A 588 -24.99 9.25 28.31
C GLU A 588 -25.93 9.33 29.53
N ASP A 589 -25.62 10.18 30.51
CA ASP A 589 -26.43 10.42 31.72
C ASP A 589 -27.82 11.00 31.40
N ALA A 590 -27.99 11.63 30.24
CA ALA A 590 -29.26 12.13 29.73
C ALA A 590 -30.08 11.09 28.93
N GLY A 591 -29.54 9.88 28.71
CA GLY A 591 -30.19 8.80 27.97
C GLY A 591 -29.71 8.59 26.53
N GLY A 592 -28.64 9.25 26.11
CA GLY A 592 -28.06 9.19 24.77
C GLY A 592 -28.43 10.38 23.88
N ASP A 593 -27.91 10.39 22.64
CA ASP A 593 -28.28 11.38 21.63
C ASP A 593 -29.76 11.20 21.23
N PRO A 594 -30.61 12.25 21.26
CA PRO A 594 -32.02 12.15 20.90
C PRO A 594 -32.33 11.69 19.47
N SER A 595 -31.38 11.83 18.53
CA SER A 595 -31.46 11.26 17.17
C SER A 595 -31.26 9.74 17.15
N GLY A 596 -30.80 9.16 18.26
CA GLY A 596 -30.42 7.77 18.41
C GLY A 596 -29.19 7.39 17.56
N TRP A 597 -28.24 8.31 17.40
CA TRP A 597 -26.90 8.06 16.84
C TRP A 597 -25.90 7.77 17.99
N PRO A 598 -24.93 6.85 17.82
CA PRO A 598 -23.94 6.60 18.85
C PRO A 598 -22.97 7.78 19.01
N MET A 599 -22.62 8.13 20.25
CA MET A 599 -21.61 9.14 20.53
C MET A 599 -20.21 8.59 20.17
N PRO A 600 -19.47 9.19 19.23
CA PRO A 600 -18.17 8.69 18.80
C PRO A 600 -17.10 8.91 19.87
N GLN A 601 -16.06 8.07 19.84
CA GLN A 601 -14.87 8.27 20.65
C GLN A 601 -13.96 9.32 20.01
N TRP A 602 -13.44 10.26 20.81
CA TRP A 602 -12.56 11.32 20.34
C TRP A 602 -11.34 11.49 21.26
N THR A 603 -10.19 11.81 20.67
CA THR A 603 -9.00 12.29 21.37
C THR A 603 -8.29 13.31 20.49
N GLN A 604 -7.52 14.25 21.08
CA GLN A 604 -6.74 15.21 20.29
C GLN A 604 -5.76 14.54 19.30
N PRO A 605 -5.03 13.45 19.65
CA PRO A 605 -4.24 12.72 18.66
C PRO A 605 -5.04 12.17 17.47
N ALA A 606 -6.30 11.79 17.66
CA ALA A 606 -7.17 11.35 16.55
C ALA A 606 -7.60 12.51 15.65
N SER A 607 -7.81 13.71 16.20
CA SER A 607 -7.94 14.95 15.41
C SER A 607 -6.66 15.26 14.63
N GLU A 608 -5.50 15.24 15.28
CA GLU A 608 -4.21 15.52 14.60
C GLU A 608 -3.90 14.50 13.50
N MET A 609 -4.27 13.23 13.68
CA MET A 609 -4.20 12.16 12.67
C MET A 609 -5.10 12.46 11.46
N VAL A 610 -6.40 12.74 11.66
CA VAL A 610 -7.30 13.04 10.53
C VAL A 610 -6.96 14.38 9.87
N MET A 611 -6.43 15.36 10.61
CA MET A 611 -5.88 16.58 10.00
C MET A 611 -4.76 16.27 9.01
N ASN A 612 -3.78 15.43 9.39
CA ASN A 612 -2.71 14.99 8.49
C ASN A 612 -3.27 14.29 7.25
N ARG A 613 -4.19 13.31 7.45
CA ARG A 613 -4.83 12.53 6.39
C ARG A 613 -5.55 13.38 5.34
N LEU A 614 -6.13 14.51 5.74
CA LEU A 614 -6.91 15.40 4.86
C LEU A 614 -6.11 16.59 4.30
N GLY A 615 -4.86 16.78 4.72
CA GLY A 615 -4.03 17.93 4.35
C GLY A 615 -4.40 19.23 5.09
N VAL A 616 -5.05 19.10 6.24
CA VAL A 616 -5.49 20.21 7.11
C VAL A 616 -4.33 20.70 7.97
N GLN A 617 -4.00 21.98 7.82
CA GLN A 617 -3.04 22.68 8.68
C GLN A 617 -3.69 23.10 10.01
N THR A 618 -4.95 23.58 9.97
CA THR A 618 -5.66 24.10 11.16
C THR A 618 -7.09 23.57 11.23
N ALA A 619 -7.52 23.04 12.38
CA ALA A 619 -8.89 22.61 12.65
C ALA A 619 -9.59 23.51 13.68
N ILE A 620 -10.83 23.89 13.42
CA ILE A 620 -11.66 24.70 14.31
C ILE A 620 -12.61 23.80 15.10
N LEU A 621 -12.28 23.59 16.38
CA LEU A 621 -13.00 22.69 17.27
C LEU A 621 -14.37 23.26 17.64
N SER A 622 -15.41 22.41 17.57
CA SER A 622 -16.79 22.72 17.98
C SER A 622 -17.42 21.50 18.65
N THR A 623 -18.28 21.67 19.66
CA THR A 623 -19.06 20.52 20.17
C THR A 623 -20.27 20.30 19.27
N THR A 624 -20.42 19.06 18.83
CA THR A 624 -21.53 18.56 17.99
C THR A 624 -22.88 18.51 18.74
N ALA A 625 -23.94 18.09 18.05
CA ALA A 625 -25.25 17.85 18.66
C ALA A 625 -25.20 16.72 19.72
N PRO A 626 -26.09 16.72 20.72
CA PRO A 626 -27.07 17.76 21.08
C PRO A 626 -26.45 19.02 21.73
N GLY A 627 -25.14 19.05 21.96
CA GLY A 627 -24.46 20.16 22.64
C GLY A 627 -24.86 20.36 24.10
N ALA A 628 -24.44 21.46 24.71
CA ALA A 628 -24.62 21.70 26.14
C ALA A 628 -26.09 21.87 26.59
N CYS A 629 -27.02 22.08 25.66
CA CYS A 629 -28.47 22.18 25.94
C CYS A 629 -29.17 20.82 26.13
N ILE A 630 -28.43 19.70 26.08
CA ILE A 630 -28.89 18.40 26.59
C ILE A 630 -29.16 18.43 28.10
N LEU A 631 -28.43 19.27 28.84
CA LEU A 631 -28.71 19.62 30.23
C LEU A 631 -29.58 20.88 30.29
N LYS A 632 -30.34 21.06 31.39
CA LYS A 632 -31.26 22.21 31.59
C LYS A 632 -30.77 23.14 32.71
N GLY A 633 -30.96 24.45 32.53
CA GLY A 633 -30.57 25.49 33.49
C GLY A 633 -29.06 25.56 33.74
N GLN A 634 -28.65 25.85 34.98
CA GLN A 634 -27.25 26.05 35.39
C GLN A 634 -26.30 24.95 34.88
N ALA A 635 -26.71 23.68 34.91
CA ALA A 635 -25.88 22.56 34.44
C ALA A 635 -25.53 22.65 32.94
N SER A 636 -26.38 23.29 32.12
CA SER A 636 -26.11 23.59 30.71
C SER A 636 -25.01 24.64 30.56
N PHE A 637 -25.08 25.71 31.35
CA PHE A 637 -24.07 26.77 31.39
C PHE A 637 -22.72 26.24 31.90
N ASP A 638 -22.73 25.47 32.99
CA ASP A 638 -21.52 24.90 33.58
C ASP A 638 -20.82 23.92 32.62
N LEU A 639 -21.58 23.15 31.84
CA LEU A 639 -21.05 22.26 30.79
C LEU A 639 -20.48 23.06 29.61
N ALA A 640 -21.21 24.06 29.10
CA ALA A 640 -20.72 24.95 28.05
C ALA A 640 -19.41 25.64 28.45
N ARG A 641 -19.32 26.12 29.70
CA ARG A 641 -18.11 26.73 30.26
C ARG A 641 -16.90 25.81 30.20
N ARG A 642 -17.00 24.60 30.76
CA ARG A 642 -15.85 23.67 30.82
C ARG A 642 -15.42 23.22 29.42
N LEU A 643 -16.37 23.02 28.50
CA LEU A 643 -16.06 22.73 27.09
C LEU A 643 -15.28 23.88 26.43
N ASN A 644 -15.61 25.13 26.74
CA ASN A 644 -14.90 26.30 26.21
C ASN A 644 -13.51 26.44 26.83
N GLU A 645 -13.37 26.25 28.14
CA GLU A 645 -12.07 26.26 28.84
C GLU A 645 -11.14 25.16 28.30
N HIS A 646 -11.67 23.95 28.06
CA HIS A 646 -10.90 22.83 27.49
C HIS A 646 -10.50 23.05 26.01
N ALA A 647 -11.42 23.56 25.18
CA ALA A 647 -11.10 23.91 23.79
C ALA A 647 -10.07 25.05 23.69
N ALA A 648 -10.15 26.02 24.61
CA ALA A 648 -9.15 27.08 24.74
C ALA A 648 -7.79 26.53 25.19
N GLU A 649 -7.75 25.52 26.07
CA GLU A 649 -6.51 24.86 26.46
C GLU A 649 -5.83 24.16 25.27
N ILE A 650 -6.55 23.32 24.51
CA ILE A 650 -6.03 22.63 23.32
C ILE A 650 -5.45 23.65 22.32
N ARG A 651 -6.20 24.72 22.03
CA ARG A 651 -5.73 25.82 21.18
C ARG A 651 -4.50 26.52 21.74
N ASN A 652 -4.43 26.78 23.04
CA ASN A 652 -3.28 27.43 23.68
C ASN A 652 -2.02 26.57 23.62
N GLN A 653 -2.15 25.24 23.66
CA GLN A 653 -1.03 24.31 23.50
C GLN A 653 -0.50 24.26 22.05
N GLN A 654 -1.37 24.39 21.04
CA GLN A 654 -0.99 24.31 19.62
C GLN A 654 -1.74 25.35 18.73
N PRO A 655 -1.43 26.66 18.84
CA PRO A 655 -2.27 27.71 18.25
C PRO A 655 -2.29 27.77 16.71
N SER A 656 -1.31 27.19 16.01
CA SER A 656 -1.33 27.06 14.55
C SER A 656 -2.13 25.85 14.06
N LYS A 657 -2.25 24.79 14.88
CA LYS A 657 -3.03 23.59 14.55
C LYS A 657 -4.50 23.69 14.93
N PHE A 658 -4.84 24.42 15.99
CA PHE A 658 -6.22 24.49 16.47
C PHE A 658 -6.77 25.91 16.54
N GLY A 659 -8.08 26.01 16.37
CA GLY A 659 -8.95 27.09 16.79
C GLY A 659 -10.20 26.51 17.46
N PHE A 660 -11.13 27.34 17.93
CA PHE A 660 -12.42 26.81 18.40
C PHE A 660 -13.58 27.79 18.30
N PHE A 661 -14.76 27.25 18.06
CA PHE A 661 -16.05 27.95 18.15
C PHE A 661 -16.70 27.64 19.50
N ALA A 662 -16.95 28.68 20.29
CA ALA A 662 -17.43 28.55 21.66
C ALA A 662 -18.84 27.95 21.73
N ASN A 663 -18.97 26.97 22.61
CA ASN A 663 -20.21 26.28 22.96
C ASN A 663 -21.05 27.17 23.86
N LEU A 664 -22.37 27.15 23.64
CA LEU A 664 -23.31 27.97 24.40
C LEU A 664 -24.34 27.07 25.12
N PRO A 665 -24.88 27.51 26.27
CA PRO A 665 -26.09 26.91 26.83
C PRO A 665 -27.29 27.14 25.87
N SER A 666 -28.45 26.59 26.21
CA SER A 666 -29.69 26.84 25.46
C SER A 666 -29.94 28.35 25.26
N LEU A 667 -30.07 28.81 24.01
CA LEU A 667 -30.22 30.26 23.69
C LEU A 667 -31.51 30.89 24.23
N LEU A 668 -32.43 30.05 24.72
CA LEU A 668 -33.64 30.46 25.45
C LEU A 668 -33.35 30.91 26.89
N ASP A 669 -32.17 30.58 27.44
CA ASP A 669 -31.61 31.18 28.65
C ASP A 669 -30.69 32.35 28.27
N THR A 670 -31.32 33.45 27.84
CA THR A 670 -30.65 34.57 27.18
C THR A 670 -29.54 35.18 28.04
N GLU A 671 -29.69 35.28 29.36
CA GLU A 671 -28.66 35.85 30.24
C GLU A 671 -27.48 34.91 30.42
N ALA A 672 -27.70 33.60 30.57
CA ALA A 672 -26.63 32.61 30.62
C ALA A 672 -25.86 32.56 29.29
N THR A 673 -26.56 32.59 28.15
CA THR A 673 -25.96 32.67 26.82
C THR A 673 -25.13 33.94 26.63
N LEU A 674 -25.67 35.11 26.97
CA LEU A 674 -24.94 36.38 26.85
C LEU A 674 -23.75 36.45 27.81
N ALA A 675 -23.82 35.82 28.98
CA ALA A 675 -22.68 35.69 29.88
C ALA A 675 -21.56 34.81 29.30
N GLU A 676 -21.91 33.71 28.66
CA GLU A 676 -20.91 32.81 28.04
C GLU A 676 -20.30 33.40 26.77
N ILE A 677 -21.08 34.08 25.93
CA ILE A 677 -20.58 34.84 24.76
C ILE A 677 -19.53 35.88 25.19
N ARG A 678 -19.77 36.60 26.29
CA ARG A 678 -18.79 37.53 26.87
C ARG A 678 -17.53 36.78 27.32
N TYR A 679 -17.67 35.72 28.12
CA TYR A 679 -16.51 35.00 28.65
C TYR A 679 -15.66 34.36 27.54
N ALA A 680 -16.26 33.60 26.64
CA ALA A 680 -15.53 32.85 25.64
C ALA A 680 -14.84 33.75 24.59
N LEU A 681 -15.45 34.88 24.20
CA LEU A 681 -14.84 35.82 23.25
C LEU A 681 -13.87 36.82 23.93
N ASP A 682 -14.26 37.42 25.06
CA ASP A 682 -13.44 38.46 25.70
C ASP A 682 -12.33 37.89 26.59
N THR A 683 -12.49 36.69 27.17
CA THR A 683 -11.51 36.07 28.09
C THR A 683 -10.77 34.89 27.45
N LEU A 684 -11.47 33.97 26.79
CA LEU A 684 -10.83 32.81 26.14
C LEU A 684 -10.39 33.08 24.69
N HIS A 685 -10.83 34.18 24.08
CA HIS A 685 -10.54 34.57 22.70
C HIS A 685 -10.95 33.51 21.65
N ALA A 686 -12.12 32.89 21.82
CA ALA A 686 -12.67 31.94 20.85
C ALA A 686 -12.77 32.57 19.43
N ASP A 687 -12.59 31.74 18.41
CA ASP A 687 -12.60 32.16 17.00
C ASP A 687 -14.04 32.43 16.47
N GLY A 688 -15.06 32.10 17.26
CA GLY A 688 -16.50 32.25 16.96
C GLY A 688 -17.38 31.55 18.00
N VAL A 689 -18.62 31.22 17.64
CA VAL A 689 -19.58 30.46 18.46
C VAL A 689 -20.24 29.31 17.68
N THR A 690 -20.60 28.23 18.38
CA THR A 690 -21.38 27.10 17.85
C THR A 690 -22.85 27.27 18.22
N LEU A 691 -23.74 27.22 17.23
CA LEU A 691 -25.19 27.26 17.37
C LEU A 691 -25.82 25.98 16.81
N PHE A 692 -26.95 25.57 17.36
CA PHE A 692 -27.78 24.48 16.82
C PHE A 692 -28.99 25.01 16.07
N THR A 693 -29.52 24.23 15.14
CA THR A 693 -30.64 24.64 14.26
C THR A 693 -31.90 25.09 15.00
N ARG A 694 -32.19 24.51 16.18
CA ARG A 694 -33.32 24.85 17.04
C ARG A 694 -33.01 24.60 18.52
N TYR A 695 -33.80 25.19 19.41
CA TYR A 695 -33.64 25.06 20.87
C TYR A 695 -34.94 24.73 21.62
N GLY A 696 -34.79 24.06 22.75
CA GLY A 696 -35.89 23.72 23.67
C GLY A 696 -36.82 22.61 23.19
N ASP A 697 -37.88 22.40 23.97
CA ASP A 697 -38.88 21.33 23.79
C ASP A 697 -39.87 21.63 22.62
N GLY A 698 -39.51 22.53 21.70
CA GLY A 698 -40.35 22.99 20.59
C GLY A 698 -39.55 23.48 19.38
N ASN A 699 -40.25 24.15 18.45
CA ASN A 699 -39.69 24.63 17.17
C ASN A 699 -39.12 26.06 17.24
N ALA A 700 -38.33 26.38 18.28
CA ALA A 700 -37.60 27.65 18.33
C ALA A 700 -36.32 27.57 17.48
N TYR A 701 -36.49 27.70 16.17
CA TYR A 701 -35.40 27.82 15.19
C TYR A 701 -34.68 29.18 15.33
N LEU A 702 -33.54 29.33 14.64
CA LEU A 702 -32.64 30.47 14.79
C LEU A 702 -33.22 31.85 14.42
N GLY A 703 -34.33 31.94 13.69
CA GLY A 703 -35.07 33.19 13.43
C GLY A 703 -36.16 33.52 14.46
N HIS A 704 -36.39 32.67 15.46
CA HIS A 704 -37.41 32.87 16.49
C HIS A 704 -37.13 34.13 17.35
N PRO A 705 -38.12 35.01 17.63
CA PRO A 705 -37.87 36.32 18.25
C PRO A 705 -37.14 36.32 19.59
N ALA A 706 -37.28 35.26 20.40
CA ALA A 706 -36.56 35.14 21.68
C ALA A 706 -35.03 35.12 21.53
N LEU A 707 -34.50 34.83 20.33
CA LEU A 707 -33.07 34.77 20.05
C LEU A 707 -32.51 36.12 19.53
N GLU A 708 -33.35 37.14 19.28
CA GLU A 708 -32.89 38.46 18.80
C GLU A 708 -31.84 39.14 19.70
N PRO A 709 -31.90 39.06 21.05
CA PRO A 709 -30.85 39.64 21.91
C PRO A 709 -29.48 38.95 21.73
N VAL A 710 -29.49 37.64 21.48
CA VAL A 710 -28.27 36.85 21.22
C VAL A 710 -27.67 37.26 19.87
N TRP A 711 -28.50 37.32 18.82
CA TRP A 711 -28.07 37.79 17.50
C TRP A 711 -27.57 39.23 17.52
N ALA A 712 -28.17 40.12 18.32
CA ALA A 712 -27.72 41.50 18.47
C ALA A 712 -26.29 41.58 19.04
N GLU A 713 -25.96 40.77 20.05
CA GLU A 713 -24.61 40.72 20.63
C GLU A 713 -23.58 40.08 19.67
N LEU A 714 -23.94 38.97 19.00
CA LEU A 714 -23.09 38.34 17.98
C LEU A 714 -22.82 39.30 16.81
N ASN A 715 -23.83 40.06 16.37
CA ASN A 715 -23.71 41.07 15.33
C ASN A 715 -22.85 42.26 15.76
N ARG A 716 -23.06 42.78 16.98
CA ARG A 716 -22.24 43.87 17.57
C ARG A 716 -20.75 43.50 17.61
N ARG A 717 -20.45 42.21 17.81
CA ARG A 717 -19.10 41.64 17.83
C ARG A 717 -18.55 41.23 16.46
N LYS A 718 -19.36 41.31 15.40
CA LYS A 718 -19.06 40.76 14.05
C LYS A 718 -18.64 39.28 14.10
N CYS A 719 -19.25 38.53 15.00
CA CYS A 719 -18.84 37.17 15.36
C CYS A 719 -19.11 36.17 14.22
N VAL A 720 -18.26 35.15 14.12
CA VAL A 720 -18.51 33.95 13.31
C VAL A 720 -19.41 33.01 14.11
N ALA A 721 -20.53 32.60 13.53
CA ALA A 721 -21.49 31.67 14.11
C ALA A 721 -21.61 30.44 13.22
N PHE A 722 -21.13 29.30 13.70
CA PHE A 722 -21.21 28.01 13.01
C PHE A 722 -22.51 27.30 13.41
N VAL A 723 -23.36 26.97 12.43
CA VAL A 723 -24.70 26.39 12.65
C VAL A 723 -24.68 24.90 12.31
N HIS A 724 -24.49 24.08 13.34
CA HIS A 724 -24.57 22.63 13.24
C HIS A 724 -26.04 22.14 13.36
N PRO A 725 -26.48 21.16 12.58
CA PRO A 725 -27.80 20.56 12.75
C PRO A 725 -27.98 19.89 14.12
N THR A 726 -29.19 19.93 14.66
CA THR A 726 -29.59 19.04 15.77
C THR A 726 -30.83 18.28 15.38
N HIS A 727 -31.25 17.33 16.22
CA HIS A 727 -32.42 16.51 15.94
C HIS A 727 -33.70 17.36 15.76
N PRO A 728 -34.55 17.03 14.76
CA PRO A 728 -35.87 17.64 14.63
C PRO A 728 -36.74 17.39 15.89
N ALA A 729 -37.80 18.19 16.04
CA ALA A 729 -38.73 18.05 17.16
C ALA A 729 -39.53 16.73 17.16
N ASP A 730 -39.62 16.05 16.02
CA ASP A 730 -40.06 14.67 15.90
C ASP A 730 -38.84 13.75 15.69
N THR A 731 -38.49 12.95 16.69
CA THR A 731 -37.34 12.03 16.65
C THR A 731 -37.69 10.63 16.12
N ALA A 732 -38.89 10.45 15.54
CA ALA A 732 -39.27 9.19 14.90
C ALA A 732 -38.38 8.88 13.69
N LYS A 733 -37.52 7.85 13.81
CA LYS A 733 -36.71 7.35 12.69
C LYS A 733 -37.58 6.83 11.56
N VAL A 734 -37.32 7.29 10.32
CA VAL A 734 -38.06 6.88 9.10
C VAL A 734 -38.13 5.36 8.96
N ASN A 735 -37.04 4.66 9.27
CA ASN A 735 -37.00 3.21 9.50
C ASN A 735 -35.71 2.85 10.28
N PRO A 736 -35.56 1.62 10.83
CA PRO A 736 -34.39 1.24 11.64
C PRO A 736 -33.02 1.31 10.95
N ARG A 737 -32.97 1.36 9.60
CA ARG A 737 -31.74 1.50 8.81
C ARG A 737 -31.44 2.94 8.38
N LEU A 738 -32.33 3.90 8.63
CA LEU A 738 -32.14 5.31 8.27
C LEU A 738 -32.10 6.18 9.55
N PRO A 739 -30.90 6.41 10.12
CA PRO A 739 -30.70 7.31 11.25
C PRO A 739 -30.85 8.77 10.81
N GLN A 740 -31.30 9.65 11.72
CA GLN A 740 -31.64 11.04 11.39
C GLN A 740 -30.48 11.86 10.77
N PRO A 741 -29.20 11.71 11.19
CA PRO A 741 -28.09 12.45 10.58
C PRO A 741 -27.95 12.30 9.06
N MET A 742 -28.33 11.15 8.48
CA MET A 742 -28.18 10.91 7.03
C MET A 742 -29.11 11.74 6.15
N VAL A 743 -30.24 12.24 6.68
CA VAL A 743 -31.27 12.93 5.87
C VAL A 743 -31.90 14.09 6.63
N ASP A 744 -32.31 13.91 7.88
CA ASP A 744 -33.02 14.93 8.64
C ASP A 744 -32.11 16.09 9.04
N TYR A 745 -30.83 15.85 9.33
CA TYR A 745 -29.87 16.91 9.67
C TYR A 745 -29.66 17.91 8.50
N PRO A 746 -29.38 17.47 7.24
CA PRO A 746 -29.45 18.33 6.05
C PRO A 746 -30.79 19.02 5.77
N HIS A 747 -31.91 18.53 6.33
CA HIS A 747 -33.19 19.25 6.29
C HIS A 747 -33.31 20.28 7.43
N GLU A 748 -32.79 20.00 8.63
CA GLU A 748 -32.77 20.92 9.77
C GLU A 748 -31.90 22.16 9.51
N THR A 749 -30.72 22.00 8.89
CA THR A 749 -29.89 23.14 8.45
C THR A 749 -30.66 24.03 7.48
N ALA A 750 -31.36 23.43 6.51
CA ALA A 750 -32.18 24.17 5.55
C ALA A 750 -33.42 24.83 6.18
N ARG A 751 -34.05 24.19 7.18
CA ARG A 751 -35.17 24.77 7.96
C ARG A 751 -34.71 25.98 8.75
N ALA A 752 -33.62 25.88 9.51
CA ALA A 752 -33.08 27.00 10.28
C ALA A 752 -32.65 28.17 9.39
N ALA A 753 -31.99 27.90 8.25
CA ALA A 753 -31.63 28.94 7.30
C ALA A 753 -32.88 29.61 6.67
N MET A 754 -33.90 28.84 6.28
CA MET A 754 -35.15 29.38 5.72
C MET A 754 -35.96 30.18 6.74
N ASP A 755 -35.95 29.79 8.01
CA ASP A 755 -36.51 30.54 9.13
C ASP A 755 -35.75 31.87 9.32
N MET A 756 -34.42 31.85 9.38
CA MET A 756 -33.58 33.07 9.43
C MET A 756 -33.74 34.00 8.22
N ILE A 757 -34.06 33.46 7.04
CA ILE A 757 -34.39 34.26 5.84
C ILE A 757 -35.78 34.89 6.00
N THR A 758 -36.81 34.09 6.29
CA THR A 758 -38.21 34.57 6.31
C THR A 758 -38.52 35.47 7.51
N MET A 759 -37.85 35.28 8.66
CA MET A 759 -37.92 36.15 9.85
C MET A 759 -37.02 37.39 9.75
N GLY A 760 -36.28 37.55 8.64
CA GLY A 760 -35.42 38.71 8.36
C GLY A 760 -34.14 38.78 9.19
N THR A 761 -33.76 37.70 9.89
CA THR A 761 -32.61 37.65 10.81
C THR A 761 -31.30 38.01 10.11
N ARG A 762 -31.05 37.54 8.89
CA ARG A 762 -29.85 37.93 8.13
C ARG A 762 -29.82 39.42 7.75
N ALA A 763 -30.98 40.03 7.50
CA ALA A 763 -31.09 41.46 7.18
C ALA A 763 -30.97 42.35 8.44
N LYS A 764 -31.50 41.90 9.58
CA LYS A 764 -31.33 42.55 10.89
C LYS A 764 -29.88 42.49 11.39
N PHE A 765 -29.18 41.38 11.12
CA PHE A 765 -27.88 41.04 11.71
C PHE A 765 -26.80 40.65 10.66
N PRO A 766 -26.45 41.55 9.70
CA PRO A 766 -25.56 41.24 8.57
C PRO A 766 -24.06 41.23 8.91
N ASP A 767 -23.66 41.82 10.05
CA ASP A 767 -22.27 41.85 10.51
C ASP A 767 -21.84 40.52 11.11
N CYS A 768 -22.76 39.76 11.72
CA CYS A 768 -22.51 38.37 12.10
C CYS A 768 -22.38 37.50 10.83
N LYS A 769 -21.36 36.64 10.80
CA LYS A 769 -21.06 35.75 9.68
C LYS A 769 -21.47 34.33 10.05
N VAL A 770 -22.40 33.76 9.28
CA VAL A 770 -23.07 32.51 9.65
C VAL A 770 -22.63 31.41 8.70
N ILE A 771 -21.97 30.38 9.22
CA ILE A 771 -21.60 29.18 8.47
C ILE A 771 -22.75 28.17 8.61
N LEU A 772 -23.18 27.58 7.50
CA LEU A 772 -24.17 26.49 7.47
C LEU A 772 -23.47 25.17 7.11
N SER A 773 -23.63 24.17 7.99
CA SER A 773 -23.05 22.84 7.80
C SER A 773 -23.55 22.10 6.56
N HIS A 774 -22.72 21.18 6.06
CA HIS A 774 -23.09 20.18 5.07
C HIS A 774 -23.60 20.81 3.75
N ALA A 775 -22.86 21.78 3.22
CA ALA A 775 -23.22 22.63 2.07
C ALA A 775 -24.56 23.41 2.23
N GLY A 776 -25.00 23.65 3.47
CA GLY A 776 -26.32 24.19 3.78
C GLY A 776 -27.45 23.17 3.67
N GLY A 777 -27.09 21.89 3.58
CA GLY A 777 -27.99 20.76 3.39
C GLY A 777 -28.86 20.92 2.14
N THR A 778 -30.18 20.81 2.34
CA THR A 778 -31.15 20.90 1.24
C THR A 778 -31.47 22.34 0.79
N LEU A 779 -30.87 23.38 1.41
CA LEU A 779 -31.16 24.78 1.10
C LEU A 779 -30.89 25.17 -0.36
N PRO A 780 -29.73 24.84 -0.99
CA PRO A 780 -29.44 25.29 -2.36
C PRO A 780 -30.48 24.77 -3.37
N TRP A 781 -30.94 23.53 -3.16
CA TRP A 781 -31.97 22.89 -3.99
C TRP A 781 -33.38 23.46 -3.74
N LEU A 782 -33.75 23.65 -2.46
CA LEU A 782 -35.10 24.09 -2.09
C LEU A 782 -35.32 25.60 -2.24
N PHE A 783 -34.28 26.43 -2.21
CA PHE A 783 -34.37 27.88 -2.44
C PHE A 783 -35.13 28.22 -3.73
N GLY A 784 -34.78 27.56 -4.84
CA GLY A 784 -35.42 27.78 -6.13
C GLY A 784 -36.93 27.54 -6.12
N ARG A 785 -37.42 26.58 -5.32
CA ARG A 785 -38.84 26.25 -5.15
C ARG A 785 -39.61 27.33 -4.40
N VAL A 786 -39.01 27.92 -3.36
CA VAL A 786 -39.64 28.96 -2.51
C VAL A 786 -39.60 30.32 -3.21
N ALA A 787 -38.45 30.69 -3.77
CA ALA A 787 -38.20 32.05 -4.24
C ALA A 787 -38.69 32.31 -5.68
N THR A 788 -38.71 31.31 -6.57
CA THR A 788 -39.07 31.53 -8.00
C THR A 788 -40.47 32.12 -8.23
N PRO A 789 -41.55 31.73 -7.51
CA PRO A 789 -42.86 32.38 -7.64
C PRO A 789 -42.82 33.90 -7.40
N LEU A 790 -41.99 34.36 -6.46
CA LEU A 790 -41.87 35.77 -6.08
C LEU A 790 -41.29 36.63 -7.20
N LYS A 791 -40.56 36.04 -8.18
CA LYS A 791 -40.05 36.75 -9.38
C LYS A 791 -41.14 37.39 -10.23
N LYS A 792 -42.38 36.88 -10.18
CA LYS A 792 -43.53 37.40 -10.94
C LYS A 792 -44.75 37.73 -10.07
N ALA A 793 -44.72 37.38 -8.79
CA ALA A 793 -45.81 37.62 -7.85
C ALA A 793 -45.31 38.35 -6.59
N ALA A 794 -44.72 39.54 -6.76
CA ALA A 794 -44.29 40.39 -5.64
C ALA A 794 -45.45 40.80 -4.71
N GLU A 795 -46.70 40.77 -5.19
CA GLU A 795 -47.91 41.01 -4.40
C GLU A 795 -48.51 39.73 -3.76
N PHE A 796 -47.88 38.56 -3.91
CA PHE A 796 -48.39 37.33 -3.28
C PHE A 796 -48.45 37.43 -1.74
N PRO A 797 -47.41 37.94 -1.04
CA PRO A 797 -47.42 38.05 0.43
C PRO A 797 -48.57 38.91 0.96
N SER A 798 -48.86 40.04 0.29
CA SER A 798 -49.91 40.98 0.71
C SER A 798 -51.33 40.50 0.40
N LYS A 799 -51.51 39.43 -0.40
CA LYS A 799 -52.81 38.83 -0.73
C LYS A 799 -53.07 37.49 -0.06
N SER A 800 -52.06 36.85 0.54
CA SER A 800 -52.16 35.52 1.18
C SER A 800 -52.35 35.56 2.71
N GLY A 801 -53.02 36.59 3.25
CA GLY A 801 -53.47 36.58 4.65
C GLY A 801 -52.46 37.03 5.71
N GLY A 802 -51.44 37.81 5.34
CA GLY A 802 -50.55 38.50 6.30
C GLY A 802 -49.19 37.85 6.56
N ILE A 803 -48.80 36.85 5.76
CA ILE A 803 -47.44 36.30 5.82
C ILE A 803 -46.46 37.31 5.19
N ASN A 804 -45.66 38.00 6.02
CA ASN A 804 -44.67 38.99 5.56
C ASN A 804 -43.41 38.30 5.01
N VAL A 805 -43.51 37.73 3.80
CA VAL A 805 -42.43 37.03 3.11
C VAL A 805 -41.51 38.02 2.38
N PRO A 806 -40.17 37.96 2.54
CA PRO A 806 -39.23 38.80 1.80
C PRO A 806 -39.34 38.64 0.28
N SER A 807 -38.92 39.66 -0.48
CA SER A 807 -38.88 39.59 -1.94
C SER A 807 -37.83 38.60 -2.47
N TYR A 808 -37.91 38.26 -3.77
CA TYR A 808 -36.91 37.40 -4.42
C TYR A 808 -35.47 37.91 -4.25
N GLY A 809 -35.26 39.24 -4.29
CA GLY A 809 -33.95 39.86 -4.10
C GLY A 809 -33.46 39.64 -2.67
N GLU A 810 -34.25 40.05 -1.68
CA GLU A 810 -33.91 39.90 -0.26
C GLU A 810 -33.67 38.44 0.15
N MET A 811 -34.43 37.48 -0.40
CA MET A 811 -34.16 36.06 -0.20
C MET A 811 -32.83 35.60 -0.83
N LEU A 812 -32.55 36.01 -2.07
CA LEU A 812 -31.31 35.65 -2.77
C LEU A 812 -30.09 36.26 -2.06
N ASP A 813 -30.18 37.52 -1.65
CA ASP A 813 -29.13 38.22 -0.90
C ASP A 813 -28.94 37.59 0.48
N ALA A 814 -30.01 37.19 1.16
CA ALA A 814 -29.93 36.48 2.43
C ALA A 814 -29.28 35.09 2.28
N VAL A 815 -29.66 34.29 1.26
CA VAL A 815 -28.97 33.03 0.92
C VAL A 815 -27.49 33.27 0.65
N ARG A 816 -27.16 34.26 -0.19
CA ARG A 816 -25.78 34.64 -0.50
C ARG A 816 -25.02 35.27 0.66
N SER A 817 -25.68 35.61 1.78
CA SER A 817 -25.05 36.16 2.99
C SER A 817 -24.55 35.09 3.99
N PHE A 818 -24.88 33.81 3.77
CA PHE A 818 -24.33 32.69 4.52
C PHE A 818 -22.98 32.25 3.95
N HIS A 819 -22.18 31.60 4.79
CA HIS A 819 -21.03 30.79 4.39
C HIS A 819 -21.43 29.32 4.47
N TYR A 820 -20.70 28.45 3.77
CA TYR A 820 -21.06 27.06 3.56
C TYR A 820 -19.82 26.18 3.67
N ASP A 821 -19.75 25.30 4.68
CA ASP A 821 -18.72 24.27 4.71
C ASP A 821 -19.12 23.05 3.86
N LEU A 822 -18.13 22.38 3.28
CA LEU A 822 -18.35 21.24 2.37
C LEU A 822 -18.43 19.87 3.07
N ALA A 823 -18.56 19.83 4.39
CA ALA A 823 -18.45 18.59 5.15
C ALA A 823 -19.44 17.52 4.67
N LEU A 824 -18.93 16.33 4.35
CA LEU A 824 -19.69 15.18 3.82
C LEU A 824 -20.54 15.49 2.55
N SER A 825 -20.26 16.60 1.85
CA SER A 825 -21.16 17.24 0.87
C SER A 825 -20.44 17.60 -0.44
N THR A 826 -19.45 16.81 -0.81
CA THR A 826 -18.46 17.08 -1.88
C THR A 826 -18.83 16.53 -3.26
N SER A 827 -19.92 15.78 -3.38
CA SER A 827 -20.35 15.19 -4.65
C SER A 827 -20.45 16.23 -5.78
N PRO A 828 -20.11 15.87 -7.04
CA PRO A 828 -20.06 16.83 -8.15
C PRO A 828 -21.35 17.60 -8.40
N GLU A 829 -22.51 17.02 -8.08
CA GLU A 829 -23.83 17.62 -8.21
C GLU A 829 -24.05 18.74 -7.17
N VAL A 830 -23.61 18.52 -5.92
CA VAL A 830 -23.69 19.51 -4.85
C VAL A 830 -22.71 20.65 -5.09
N LEU A 831 -21.46 20.35 -5.47
CA LEU A 831 -20.46 21.38 -5.77
C LEU A 831 -20.88 22.30 -6.91
N LYS A 832 -21.40 21.77 -8.02
CA LYS A 832 -21.95 22.58 -9.13
C LYS A 832 -23.08 23.49 -8.66
N LEU A 833 -24.07 22.93 -7.95
CA LEU A 833 -25.23 23.68 -7.46
C LEU A 833 -24.84 24.80 -6.49
N LEU A 834 -23.85 24.57 -5.62
CA LEU A 834 -23.35 25.57 -4.70
C LEU A 834 -22.56 26.67 -5.44
N LEU A 835 -21.62 26.29 -6.31
CA LEU A 835 -20.77 27.22 -7.09
C LEU A 835 -21.55 28.10 -8.07
N GLU A 836 -22.73 27.68 -8.55
CA GLU A 836 -23.64 28.53 -9.34
C GLU A 836 -24.49 29.48 -8.48
N LEU A 837 -24.83 29.06 -7.25
CA LEU A 837 -25.78 29.79 -6.40
C LEU A 837 -25.11 30.87 -5.53
N VAL A 838 -23.99 30.57 -4.89
CA VAL A 838 -23.39 31.40 -3.81
C VAL A 838 -22.05 32.01 -4.21
N PRO A 839 -21.60 33.11 -3.54
CA PRO A 839 -20.27 33.67 -3.78
C PRO A 839 -19.16 32.67 -3.47
N HIS A 840 -18.15 32.57 -4.33
CA HIS A 840 -17.04 31.62 -4.16
C HIS A 840 -16.17 31.93 -2.95
N ASP A 841 -16.21 33.17 -2.43
CA ASP A 841 -15.53 33.57 -1.20
C ASP A 841 -16.28 33.22 0.10
N HIS A 842 -17.48 32.62 -0.02
CA HIS A 842 -18.29 32.13 1.09
C HIS A 842 -18.27 30.58 1.25
N ILE A 843 -17.55 29.85 0.39
CA ILE A 843 -17.43 28.38 0.47
C ILE A 843 -16.17 28.03 1.28
N LEU A 844 -16.28 27.06 2.19
CA LEU A 844 -15.25 26.70 3.17
C LEU A 844 -14.97 25.19 3.17
N TYR A 845 -13.75 24.80 3.51
CA TYR A 845 -13.45 23.42 3.84
C TYR A 845 -13.98 23.04 5.24
N GLY A 846 -14.47 21.82 5.38
CA GLY A 846 -14.98 21.23 6.61
C GLY A 846 -14.96 19.71 6.52
N SER A 847 -14.70 18.99 7.62
CA SER A 847 -14.65 17.52 7.61
C SER A 847 -15.90 16.83 8.18
N ASP A 848 -16.48 17.34 9.27
CA ASP A 848 -17.37 16.60 10.19
C ASP A 848 -16.67 15.36 10.80
N PHE A 849 -15.39 15.51 11.17
CA PHE A 849 -14.71 14.57 12.07
C PHE A 849 -15.27 14.69 13.49
N PRO A 850 -15.62 13.60 14.21
CA PRO A 850 -15.45 12.17 13.89
C PRO A 850 -16.77 11.41 13.58
N TYR A 851 -17.75 12.05 12.92
CA TYR A 851 -19.10 11.47 12.78
C TYR A 851 -19.30 10.50 11.61
N ALA A 852 -18.51 10.62 10.54
CA ALA A 852 -18.39 9.58 9.53
C ALA A 852 -17.32 8.56 9.95
N MET A 853 -17.37 7.35 9.39
CA MET A 853 -16.32 6.35 9.64
C MET A 853 -14.97 6.85 9.07
N PRO A 854 -13.81 6.56 9.69
CA PRO A 854 -12.50 6.98 9.18
C PRO A 854 -12.24 6.61 7.70
N ARG A 855 -12.82 5.50 7.23
CA ARG A 855 -12.77 5.05 5.81
C ARG A 855 -13.59 5.91 4.83
N ALA A 856 -14.49 6.77 5.30
CA ALA A 856 -15.38 7.58 4.45
C ALA A 856 -14.80 8.96 4.10
N TYR A 857 -14.03 9.59 4.99
CA TYR A 857 -13.40 10.89 4.69
C TYR A 857 -12.51 10.90 3.43
N PRO A 858 -11.76 9.83 3.10
CA PRO A 858 -11.04 9.74 1.83
C PRO A 858 -11.94 9.89 0.59
N ALA A 859 -13.15 9.33 0.60
CA ALA A 859 -14.06 9.41 -0.55
C ALA A 859 -14.58 10.86 -0.76
N PHE A 860 -14.95 11.54 0.33
CA PHE A 860 -15.35 12.96 0.25
C PHE A 860 -14.18 13.86 -0.17
N LEU A 861 -12.96 13.56 0.29
CA LEU A 861 -11.76 14.26 -0.17
C LEU A 861 -11.48 13.98 -1.66
N GLU A 862 -11.63 12.74 -2.13
CA GLU A 862 -11.44 12.36 -3.53
C GLU A 862 -12.43 13.09 -4.45
N GLU A 863 -13.71 13.17 -4.08
CA GLU A 863 -14.70 13.96 -4.82
C GLU A 863 -14.26 15.44 -4.97
N LEU A 864 -13.77 16.06 -3.89
CA LEU A 864 -13.35 17.47 -3.90
C LEU A 864 -12.05 17.68 -4.68
N GLU A 865 -11.07 16.78 -4.56
CA GLU A 865 -9.76 16.90 -5.22
C GLU A 865 -9.82 16.52 -6.71
N THR A 866 -10.76 15.64 -7.11
CA THR A 866 -11.01 15.30 -8.53
C THR A 866 -11.97 16.25 -9.25
N PHE A 867 -12.75 17.06 -8.53
CA PHE A 867 -13.64 18.05 -9.14
C PHE A 867 -12.88 19.10 -9.96
N GLU A 868 -13.32 19.35 -11.19
CA GLU A 868 -12.68 20.32 -12.10
C GLU A 868 -12.94 21.77 -11.64
N MET A 869 -11.91 22.39 -11.08
CA MET A 869 -11.84 23.81 -10.71
C MET A 869 -10.40 24.31 -10.87
N ASP A 870 -10.24 25.62 -11.09
CA ASP A 870 -8.90 26.23 -11.10
C ASP A 870 -8.27 26.31 -9.70
N SER A 871 -6.98 26.62 -9.65
CA SER A 871 -6.21 26.68 -8.40
C SER A 871 -6.61 27.83 -7.48
N GLU A 872 -7.09 28.97 -8.01
CA GLU A 872 -7.47 30.12 -7.17
C GLU A 872 -8.77 29.81 -6.41
N LEU A 873 -9.74 29.22 -7.10
CA LEU A 873 -10.97 28.71 -6.48
C LEU A 873 -10.68 27.58 -5.47
N ARG A 874 -9.78 26.65 -5.81
CA ARG A 874 -9.37 25.55 -4.90
C ARG A 874 -8.69 26.07 -3.63
N ASP A 875 -7.75 27.00 -3.76
CA ASP A 875 -7.07 27.63 -2.61
C ASP A 875 -8.03 28.47 -1.76
N MET A 876 -8.99 29.16 -2.39
CA MET A 876 -10.06 29.88 -1.68
C MET A 876 -10.90 28.95 -0.80
N ILE A 877 -11.39 27.82 -1.36
CA ILE A 877 -12.18 26.82 -0.62
C ILE A 877 -11.35 26.17 0.49
N ASN A 878 -10.13 25.72 0.16
CA ASN A 878 -9.27 24.98 1.08
C ASN A 878 -8.87 25.80 2.31
N TYR A 879 -8.52 27.07 2.15
CA TYR A 879 -8.04 27.90 3.28
C TYR A 879 -8.26 29.41 3.10
N GLY A 880 -8.22 29.93 1.87
CA GLY A 880 -8.23 31.37 1.60
C GLY A 880 -9.45 32.11 2.13
N ASN A 881 -10.62 31.44 2.16
CA ASN A 881 -11.85 32.00 2.71
C ASN A 881 -11.89 31.90 4.24
N ALA A 882 -11.42 30.81 4.83
CA ALA A 882 -11.29 30.66 6.28
C ALA A 882 -10.31 31.69 6.87
N LEU A 883 -9.21 32.01 6.19
CA LEU A 883 -8.29 33.10 6.56
C LEU A 883 -8.97 34.49 6.55
N LYS A 884 -9.87 34.76 5.59
CA LYS A 884 -10.67 36.02 5.59
C LYS A 884 -11.66 36.06 6.75
N LEU A 885 -12.28 34.92 7.06
CA LEU A 885 -13.35 34.79 8.04
C LEU A 885 -12.86 34.78 9.49
N ILE A 886 -11.68 34.22 9.77
CA ILE A 886 -11.10 34.07 11.11
C ILE A 886 -9.81 34.91 11.21
N PRO A 887 -9.86 36.18 11.67
CA PRO A 887 -8.76 37.13 11.55
C PRO A 887 -7.46 36.73 12.27
N ARG A 888 -7.54 35.83 13.26
CA ARG A 888 -6.38 35.28 13.96
C ARG A 888 -5.47 34.49 13.00
N LEU A 889 -6.05 33.55 12.24
CA LEU A 889 -5.28 32.68 11.34
C LEU A 889 -4.54 33.47 10.27
N ALA A 890 -5.16 34.53 9.74
CA ALA A 890 -4.51 35.45 8.81
C ALA A 890 -3.34 36.24 9.43
N LYS A 891 -3.23 36.36 10.75
CA LYS A 891 -2.04 36.94 11.40
C LYS A 891 -0.91 35.90 11.44
N ASP A 892 -1.23 34.69 11.86
CA ASP A 892 -0.27 33.63 12.13
C ASP A 892 0.36 33.09 10.81
N HIS A 893 -0.47 32.84 9.79
CA HIS A 893 -0.03 32.41 8.45
C HIS A 893 0.93 33.41 7.77
N ARG A 894 0.78 34.73 8.04
CA ARG A 894 1.71 35.76 7.54
C ARG A 894 3.06 35.77 8.27
N GLN A 895 3.16 35.18 9.47
CA GLN A 895 4.44 35.00 10.16
C GLN A 895 5.17 33.75 9.66
N GLU A 896 4.45 32.65 9.41
CA GLU A 896 5.02 31.44 8.79
C GLU A 896 5.59 31.73 7.40
N LEU A 897 4.84 32.41 6.52
CA LEU A 897 5.30 32.84 5.19
C LEU A 897 6.46 33.86 5.19
N ALA A 898 6.78 34.47 6.34
CA ALA A 898 7.94 35.32 6.52
C ALA A 898 9.16 34.53 7.02
N LEU A 899 8.93 33.48 7.81
CA LEU A 899 9.97 32.56 8.29
C LEU A 899 10.42 31.59 7.19
N SER A 900 9.51 31.13 6.32
CA SER A 900 9.81 30.20 5.21
C SER A 900 10.55 30.84 4.02
N LYS A 901 11.16 32.01 4.21
CA LYS A 901 11.92 32.78 3.21
C LYS A 901 13.36 33.07 3.67
N TYR A 902 13.79 32.41 4.74
CA TYR A 902 15.14 32.39 5.31
C TYR A 902 15.61 30.93 5.46
#